data_AF-A0A6A6SN47-F1
#
_entry.id   AF-A0A6A6SN47-F1
#
_cell.length_a   1.000
_cell.length_b   1.000
_cell.length_c   1.000
_cell.angle_alpha   90.00
_cell.angle_beta   90.00
_cell.angle_gamma   90.00
#
_symmetry.space_group_name_H-M   'P 1'
#
loop_
_entity.id
_entity.type
_entity.pdbx_description
1 polymer ?
#
loop_
_entity_poly.entity_id
_entity_poly.type
_entity_poly.pdbx_seq_one_letter_code
_entity_poly.pdbx_strand_id
1 'polypeptide(L)'
;MRRSLLLSLATAAVSTASALPHKEKRAVSDWDTAYTKATAALAKLSQTDKVGIVSGTGWQAGNCVGNTKAASSISYPSLCLQDGPLGVRYVNGVTAFAAGVQAASTWDIDLIKERGSFLGAEAKQLGIHVQLGPVAGPLGKIATGGRNWEGFSPDPYLTGIAMQQTIQGMQEAGVQACAKHYIGNEQEKNRDTMSSAVPDRVMHELYLWPFADAVQANVASVMCSYNKINGTYSCENNGIMTKLLKEELGFKGYIMSDWNAQHTTSGSANGGLDMTMPGSDFDKKNVLWGPALQSAISSGQVQQSRLDDMVKRVLASWYLVGQDQGYPTATFNSWHIGTSNVGGNHKTNVRSMARDGIVLLKNTDGALPLNKPKSIAVIGSDAAVAPKGMNACADRGCNDGTLAMGWGSGTAEFPYLVAPLDAIKTQAQKDGTTITTSTTDSTTSAASAAQSADFAIVHINSDSGEGYITVEGNAGDRKNLDPWHNGNDLVKAVAAVNKKTIVVVHSVGPLILESWIDNPSVVAVVWAGLPGQESGNGLVDILYGAASPSGKLPYTIAKQASDYGTSVSSGDDSTWDLYIDYRQFDQNKIAPRFEFGFGLSYTNFTYDALSVTGTPTAGPATGKLAPGGPADLFETVATVTANITNSGGVAGAEVSQLYIGYPSSAPSVPPKQLRGFNKIKLEKGASGTATFKLRRRDLSYWDGKAWVVPSGDFVVSVGASSRDVRLTGKITKQNDTLHLIYTSPLKMLTHYLKPSAVRSAGVLGRVTKHHTQARFLATIQGNTPRQVPAPARRATPVSTERATFTIKNGPIFSGKSFGAKANISGEAVFTTSLVGYPESMSDPSYRGQILVFTQPLIGNYGVPSSARDEYGLLRYFESPNIQASGIVVQDYALKHSHWTAVESLSQWCAREGVPAISGVDTREVVTYLREQGSSLARITIGEEYDADEDEAYVDPEAINLVRRVSTKAPFHVSSSLGDMHVALIDCGVKENILRSLVARGASVTAFPFDYPIHKVAHHFDGVFISNGPGDPTHCTSTVYNLQKLFETSQIPIMGICMGHQLLALAAGAKTIKLKYGNRAHNIPALDLTTGKCHITSQNHGYAVDPTTLPGDWREYFTNLNDQSNEGLIHNTRPIFSAQFHPEAKGGPMDSAYLFDKYVESVQKYKDHQATFADRNNKPSPLLVDLLSKERVGVHPAMPMAEFDGHAAGRLEPEVVVGTEGTPRPQPIAAAA
;
A
#
# COMPACT_ATOMS: atom_id res chain seq x y z
N MET A 1 -32.30 43.32 -3.69
CA MET A 1 -31.32 42.47 -4.41
C MET A 1 -30.30 41.88 -3.43
N ARG A 2 -30.64 40.81 -2.68
CA ARG A 2 -29.73 40.09 -1.78
C ARG A 2 -30.20 38.63 -1.60
N ARG A 3 -29.97 37.76 -2.60
CA ARG A 3 -30.23 36.30 -2.50
C ARG A 3 -29.60 35.41 -3.58
N SER A 4 -28.72 35.95 -4.44
CA SER A 4 -28.34 35.31 -5.71
C SER A 4 -26.83 35.01 -5.86
N LEU A 5 -26.06 35.02 -4.76
CA LEU A 5 -24.59 34.90 -4.80
C LEU A 5 -24.01 33.96 -3.73
N LEU A 6 -24.82 33.02 -3.22
CA LEU A 6 -24.51 32.18 -2.05
C LEU A 6 -24.68 30.67 -2.31
N LEU A 7 -24.66 30.23 -3.58
CA LEU A 7 -25.03 28.85 -3.95
C LEU A 7 -23.98 28.12 -4.81
N SER A 8 -22.77 28.67 -4.96
CA SER A 8 -21.77 28.25 -5.96
C SER A 8 -20.45 27.74 -5.39
N LEU A 9 -20.40 27.36 -4.11
CA LEU A 9 -19.16 26.96 -3.39
C LEU A 9 -19.29 25.63 -2.61
N ALA A 10 -20.31 24.82 -2.88
CA ALA A 10 -20.67 23.64 -2.07
C ALA A 10 -20.43 22.27 -2.75
N THR A 11 -19.77 22.23 -3.92
CA THR A 11 -19.76 21.05 -4.82
C THR A 11 -18.37 20.53 -5.20
N ALA A 12 -17.31 20.92 -4.48
CA ALA A 12 -15.93 20.51 -4.74
C ALA A 12 -15.24 19.87 -3.50
N ALA A 13 -15.92 18.93 -2.84
CA ALA A 13 -15.50 18.37 -1.55
C ALA A 13 -15.60 16.82 -1.49
N VAL A 14 -15.30 16.11 -2.59
CA VAL A 14 -15.20 14.64 -2.61
C VAL A 14 -14.02 14.17 -3.46
N SER A 15 -13.46 13.00 -3.15
CA SER A 15 -12.41 12.27 -3.89
C SER A 15 -10.94 12.69 -3.72
N THR A 16 -10.54 13.08 -2.50
CA THR A 16 -9.18 12.77 -1.99
C THR A 16 -9.23 11.67 -0.93
N ALA A 17 -9.68 10.49 -1.33
CA ALA A 17 -9.37 9.25 -0.62
C ALA A 17 -8.01 8.77 -1.15
N SER A 18 -6.96 8.81 -0.33
CA SER A 18 -5.60 8.46 -0.72
C SER A 18 -4.72 8.23 0.52
N ALA A 19 -3.77 7.29 0.39
CA ALA A 19 -2.66 7.00 1.29
C ALA A 19 -2.98 6.56 2.74
N LEU A 20 -2.54 5.33 3.05
CA LEU A 20 -2.39 4.80 4.40
C LEU A 20 -1.38 5.61 5.22
N PRO A 21 -1.57 5.77 6.56
CA PRO A 21 -0.48 6.16 7.45
C PRO A 21 0.57 5.04 7.47
N HIS A 22 1.67 5.26 6.75
CA HIS A 22 2.61 4.21 6.39
C HIS A 22 3.56 3.83 7.55
N LYS A 23 3.03 3.11 8.55
CA LYS A 23 3.88 2.21 9.36
C LYS A 23 4.66 1.31 8.40
N GLU A 24 5.94 1.05 8.69
CA GLU A 24 6.76 0.20 7.82
C GLU A 24 6.09 -1.19 7.68
N LYS A 25 5.67 -1.54 6.47
CA LYS A 25 5.08 -2.84 6.18
C LYS A 25 6.15 -3.91 6.39
N ARG A 26 5.83 -4.96 7.14
CA ARG A 26 6.78 -6.05 7.39
C ARG A 26 7.04 -6.78 6.07
N ALA A 27 8.28 -6.78 5.61
CA ALA A 27 8.69 -7.75 4.60
C ALA A 27 8.53 -9.16 5.18
N VAL A 28 7.69 -9.98 4.54
CA VAL A 28 7.55 -11.41 4.86
C VAL A 28 8.92 -12.07 4.62
N SER A 29 9.33 -13.00 5.49
CA SER A 29 10.58 -13.74 5.32
C SER A 29 10.56 -14.55 4.03
N ASP A 30 11.73 -14.86 3.48
CA ASP A 30 11.85 -15.94 2.51
C ASP A 30 11.66 -17.31 3.19
N TRP A 31 11.34 -18.34 2.38
CA TRP A 31 11.09 -19.69 2.86
C TRP A 31 12.35 -20.43 3.32
N ASP A 32 13.55 -20.12 2.82
CA ASP A 32 14.77 -20.85 3.16
C ASP A 32 15.25 -20.43 4.57
N THR A 33 15.18 -19.14 4.89
CA THR A 33 15.32 -18.61 6.25
C THR A 33 14.29 -19.24 7.20
N ALA A 34 13.03 -19.32 6.79
CA ALA A 34 11.96 -19.91 7.59
C ALA A 34 12.16 -21.41 7.84
N TYR A 35 12.54 -22.18 6.81
CA TYR A 35 12.87 -23.61 6.92
C TYR A 35 14.14 -23.88 7.73
N THR A 36 15.11 -22.96 7.71
CA THR A 36 16.31 -23.02 8.54
C THR A 36 15.95 -22.89 10.02
N LYS A 37 15.15 -21.88 10.38
CA LYS A 37 14.60 -21.76 11.75
C LYS A 37 13.76 -22.99 12.13
N ALA A 38 12.84 -23.43 11.26
CA ALA A 38 11.97 -24.58 11.52
C ALA A 38 12.73 -25.89 11.76
N THR A 39 13.82 -26.11 11.02
CA THR A 39 14.67 -27.30 11.20
C THR A 39 15.44 -27.24 12.51
N ALA A 40 15.96 -26.07 12.90
CA ALA A 40 16.63 -25.87 14.18
C ALA A 40 15.67 -25.94 15.39
N ALA A 41 14.39 -25.64 15.21
CA ALA A 41 13.34 -25.81 16.20
C ALA A 41 12.89 -27.29 16.32
N LEU A 42 12.62 -27.95 15.20
CA LEU A 42 12.21 -29.37 15.13
C LEU A 42 13.17 -30.31 15.88
N ALA A 43 14.46 -30.03 15.83
CA ALA A 43 15.50 -30.81 16.53
C ALA A 43 15.41 -30.76 18.08
N LYS A 44 14.61 -29.84 18.64
CA LYS A 44 14.41 -29.67 20.09
C LYS A 44 13.10 -30.28 20.61
N LEU A 45 12.26 -30.80 19.72
CA LEU A 45 10.91 -31.25 20.04
C LEU A 45 10.84 -32.72 20.44
N SER A 46 10.13 -33.02 21.52
CA SER A 46 9.73 -34.38 21.85
C SER A 46 8.67 -34.90 20.86
N GLN A 47 8.47 -36.22 20.82
CA GLN A 47 7.41 -36.81 19.99
C GLN A 47 6.01 -36.28 20.36
N THR A 48 5.78 -36.00 21.66
CA THR A 48 4.54 -35.43 22.16
C THR A 48 4.32 -34.00 21.67
N ASP A 49 5.38 -33.17 21.63
CA ASP A 49 5.32 -31.82 21.08
C ASP A 49 5.00 -31.87 19.57
N LYS A 50 5.73 -32.70 18.82
CA LYS A 50 5.53 -32.89 17.37
C LYS A 50 4.08 -33.27 17.05
N VAL A 51 3.55 -34.29 17.73
CA VAL A 51 2.15 -34.73 17.58
C VAL A 51 1.15 -33.65 18.03
N GLY A 52 1.49 -32.85 19.05
CA GLY A 52 0.66 -31.76 19.57
C GLY A 52 0.59 -30.52 18.65
N ILE A 53 1.62 -30.25 17.85
CA ILE A 53 1.64 -29.16 16.87
C ILE A 53 0.72 -29.47 15.68
N VAL A 54 0.68 -30.73 15.23
CA VAL A 54 -0.11 -31.16 14.05
C VAL A 54 -1.54 -31.56 14.38
N SER A 55 -1.87 -31.76 15.65
CA SER A 55 -3.21 -32.17 16.10
C SER A 55 -3.94 -31.02 16.77
N GLY A 56 -5.12 -30.67 16.24
CA GLY A 56 -6.04 -29.76 16.93
C GLY A 56 -6.45 -30.30 18.32
N THR A 57 -6.84 -29.41 19.23
CA THR A 57 -7.19 -29.76 20.62
C THR A 57 -8.56 -30.41 20.79
N GLY A 58 -9.38 -30.47 19.74
CA GLY A 58 -10.78 -30.90 19.75
C GLY A 58 -11.76 -29.73 19.59
N TRP A 59 -12.96 -30.01 19.12
CA TRP A 59 -13.99 -28.99 18.87
C TRP A 59 -14.34 -28.22 20.15
N GLN A 60 -14.28 -26.89 20.08
CA GLN A 60 -14.48 -25.96 21.22
C GLN A 60 -13.59 -26.23 22.44
N ALA A 61 -12.44 -26.90 22.27
CA ALA A 61 -11.51 -27.17 23.38
C ALA A 61 -10.52 -26.01 23.65
N GLY A 62 -10.45 -25.03 22.76
CA GLY A 62 -9.62 -23.82 22.89
C GLY A 62 -10.44 -22.54 22.65
N ASN A 63 -9.78 -21.39 22.75
CA ASN A 63 -10.42 -20.08 22.58
C ASN A 63 -10.84 -19.77 21.13
N CYS A 64 -10.19 -20.38 20.14
CA CYS A 64 -10.37 -20.08 18.72
C CYS A 64 -11.17 -21.20 18.03
N VAL A 65 -11.66 -20.98 16.80
CA VAL A 65 -12.43 -22.00 16.04
C VAL A 65 -11.56 -23.24 15.74
N GLY A 66 -10.23 -23.09 15.70
CA GLY A 66 -9.26 -24.17 15.86
C GLY A 66 -8.07 -23.77 16.73
N ASN A 67 -7.52 -24.71 17.51
CA ASN A 67 -6.29 -24.51 18.28
C ASN A 67 -5.39 -25.76 18.23
N THR A 68 -4.07 -25.59 18.11
CA THR A 68 -3.07 -26.67 18.31
C THR A 68 -2.58 -26.69 19.76
N LYS A 69 -1.80 -27.70 20.16
CA LYS A 69 -1.06 -27.62 21.44
C LYS A 69 0.16 -26.70 21.32
N ALA A 70 0.56 -26.13 22.46
CA ALA A 70 1.79 -25.37 22.61
C ALA A 70 3.00 -26.31 22.80
N ALA A 71 4.20 -25.83 22.44
CA ALA A 71 5.47 -26.53 22.67
C ALA A 71 6.48 -25.56 23.31
N SER A 72 6.55 -25.59 24.65
CA SER A 72 7.36 -24.65 25.45
C SER A 72 8.87 -24.80 25.23
N SER A 73 9.34 -25.97 24.79
CA SER A 73 10.72 -26.27 24.42
C SER A 73 11.29 -25.38 23.29
N ILE A 74 10.41 -24.73 22.52
CA ILE A 74 10.77 -23.77 21.46
C ILE A 74 9.99 -22.45 21.57
N SER A 75 9.34 -22.19 22.71
CA SER A 75 8.42 -21.06 22.94
C SER A 75 7.27 -20.96 21.92
N TYR A 76 6.84 -22.07 21.33
CA TYR A 76 5.72 -22.11 20.38
C TYR A 76 4.38 -22.11 21.14
N PRO A 77 3.48 -21.13 20.89
CA PRO A 77 2.20 -21.01 21.59
C PRO A 77 1.19 -22.07 21.11
N SER A 78 0.01 -22.10 21.74
CA SER A 78 -1.15 -22.74 21.10
C SER A 78 -1.52 -21.88 19.89
N LEU A 79 -1.32 -22.41 18.68
CA LEU A 79 -1.65 -21.70 17.45
C LEU A 79 -3.16 -21.42 17.45
N CYS A 80 -3.56 -20.18 17.20
CA CYS A 80 -4.97 -19.78 17.12
C CYS A 80 -5.40 -19.64 15.66
N LEU A 81 -6.37 -20.44 15.25
CA LEU A 81 -6.93 -20.47 13.90
C LEU A 81 -8.38 -19.98 13.95
N GLN A 82 -8.71 -18.95 13.18
CA GLN A 82 -10.00 -18.25 13.28
C GLN A 82 -10.57 -17.87 11.90
N ASP A 83 -11.88 -18.03 11.75
CA ASP A 83 -12.63 -17.48 10.61
C ASP A 83 -12.70 -15.95 10.64
N GLY A 84 -13.03 -15.27 9.54
CA GLY A 84 -13.29 -15.77 8.19
C GLY A 84 -12.63 -14.88 7.12
N PRO A 85 -13.02 -15.02 5.84
CA PRO A 85 -12.41 -14.29 4.72
C PRO A 85 -12.71 -12.77 4.66
N LEU A 86 -13.55 -12.24 5.56
CA LEU A 86 -14.08 -10.87 5.53
C LEU A 86 -14.20 -10.18 6.91
N GLY A 87 -13.56 -10.71 7.94
CA GLY A 87 -13.65 -10.21 9.32
C GLY A 87 -13.32 -11.32 10.29
N VAL A 88 -13.19 -10.99 11.58
CA VAL A 88 -12.95 -12.00 12.61
C VAL A 88 -14.28 -12.52 13.17
N ARG A 89 -14.55 -13.83 13.01
CA ARG A 89 -15.78 -14.48 13.47
C ARG A 89 -15.83 -14.55 15.00
N TYR A 90 -17.03 -14.46 15.58
CA TYR A 90 -17.31 -14.62 17.01
C TYR A 90 -16.60 -13.63 17.95
N VAL A 91 -16.38 -12.38 17.51
CA VAL A 91 -15.90 -11.26 18.35
C VAL A 91 -16.68 -10.00 18.01
N ASN A 92 -17.21 -9.28 19.01
CA ASN A 92 -17.87 -7.99 18.81
C ASN A 92 -16.84 -6.84 18.73
N GLY A 93 -17.08 -5.82 17.91
CA GLY A 93 -16.19 -4.64 17.80
C GLY A 93 -15.03 -4.76 16.80
N VAL A 94 -15.01 -5.87 16.05
CA VAL A 94 -14.22 -6.08 14.82
C VAL A 94 -14.88 -5.38 13.63
N THR A 95 -14.20 -5.31 12.49
CA THR A 95 -14.80 -4.84 11.23
C THR A 95 -15.45 -5.98 10.45
N ALA A 96 -16.68 -5.78 10.02
CA ALA A 96 -17.34 -6.61 9.02
C ALA A 96 -17.07 -6.02 7.62
N PHE A 97 -16.02 -6.51 6.97
CA PHE A 97 -15.59 -6.07 5.65
C PHE A 97 -16.54 -6.54 4.56
N ALA A 98 -16.45 -5.91 3.38
CA ALA A 98 -17.11 -6.37 2.18
C ALA A 98 -16.66 -7.79 1.78
N ALA A 99 -17.54 -8.56 1.14
CA ALA A 99 -17.26 -9.94 0.73
C ALA A 99 -16.14 -10.05 -0.31
N GLY A 100 -15.63 -11.26 -0.54
CA GLY A 100 -14.63 -11.52 -1.58
C GLY A 100 -15.14 -11.11 -2.96
N VAL A 101 -16.40 -11.44 -3.27
CA VAL A 101 -17.00 -11.11 -4.57
C VAL A 101 -17.22 -9.61 -4.75
N GLN A 102 -17.47 -8.86 -3.66
CA GLN A 102 -17.53 -7.39 -3.71
C GLN A 102 -16.14 -6.80 -3.97
N ALA A 103 -15.11 -7.35 -3.33
CA ALA A 103 -13.73 -6.94 -3.57
C ALA A 103 -13.31 -7.22 -5.02
N ALA A 104 -13.72 -8.35 -5.60
CA ALA A 104 -13.55 -8.63 -7.03
C ALA A 104 -14.29 -7.64 -7.92
N SER A 105 -15.54 -7.27 -7.60
CA SER A 105 -16.32 -6.26 -8.33
C SER A 105 -15.64 -4.88 -8.40
N THR A 106 -14.70 -4.56 -7.51
CA THR A 106 -13.91 -3.32 -7.62
C THR A 106 -12.92 -3.33 -8.79
N TRP A 107 -12.38 -4.51 -9.14
CA TRP A 107 -11.22 -4.70 -10.02
C TRP A 107 -10.00 -3.83 -9.65
N ASP A 108 -9.83 -3.56 -8.34
CA ASP A 108 -8.82 -2.64 -7.80
C ASP A 108 -7.84 -3.40 -6.89
N ILE A 109 -6.61 -3.57 -7.37
CA ILE A 109 -5.58 -4.36 -6.67
C ILE A 109 -5.13 -3.73 -5.35
N ASP A 110 -5.16 -2.41 -5.24
CA ASP A 110 -4.69 -1.68 -4.06
C ASP A 110 -5.76 -1.72 -2.95
N LEU A 111 -7.04 -1.54 -3.30
CA LEU A 111 -8.14 -1.75 -2.36
C LEU A 111 -8.18 -3.20 -1.85
N ILE A 112 -7.97 -4.20 -2.73
CA ILE A 112 -7.93 -5.62 -2.34
C ILE A 112 -6.76 -5.89 -1.37
N LYS A 113 -5.57 -5.33 -1.63
CA LYS A 113 -4.42 -5.47 -0.73
C LYS A 113 -4.62 -4.74 0.60
N GLU A 114 -5.23 -3.56 0.60
CA GLU A 114 -5.59 -2.84 1.83
C GLU A 114 -6.57 -3.65 2.69
N ARG A 115 -7.62 -4.24 2.07
CA ARG A 115 -8.58 -5.12 2.74
C ARG A 115 -7.88 -6.30 3.43
N GLY A 116 -6.93 -6.95 2.75
CA GLY A 116 -6.09 -8.00 3.33
C GLY A 116 -5.24 -7.50 4.50
N SER A 117 -4.64 -6.32 4.36
CA SER A 117 -3.80 -5.70 5.42
C SER A 117 -4.59 -5.34 6.68
N PHE A 118 -5.82 -4.85 6.54
CA PHE A 118 -6.68 -4.51 7.68
C PHE A 118 -7.25 -5.76 8.36
N LEU A 119 -7.68 -6.77 7.59
CA LEU A 119 -8.09 -8.07 8.13
C LEU A 119 -6.95 -8.74 8.93
N GLY A 120 -5.73 -8.71 8.39
CA GLY A 120 -4.54 -9.23 9.07
C GLY A 120 -4.12 -8.43 10.31
N ALA A 121 -4.38 -7.12 10.33
CA ALA A 121 -4.11 -6.27 11.50
C ALA A 121 -5.05 -6.58 12.67
N GLU A 122 -6.36 -6.71 12.42
CA GLU A 122 -7.34 -7.09 13.45
C GLU A 122 -7.07 -8.50 14.00
N ALA A 123 -6.82 -9.46 13.10
CA ALA A 123 -6.50 -10.83 13.49
C ALA A 123 -5.27 -10.87 14.43
N LYS A 124 -4.18 -10.20 14.05
CA LYS A 124 -2.97 -10.09 14.86
C LYS A 124 -3.21 -9.38 16.19
N GLN A 125 -3.98 -8.30 16.22
CA GLN A 125 -4.29 -7.56 17.46
C GLN A 125 -5.09 -8.42 18.46
N LEU A 126 -5.91 -9.35 17.97
CA LEU A 126 -6.64 -10.32 18.77
C LEU A 126 -5.83 -11.59 19.13
N GLY A 127 -4.56 -11.69 18.71
CA GLY A 127 -3.71 -12.86 18.93
C GLY A 127 -4.05 -14.08 18.05
N ILE A 128 -4.80 -13.87 16.97
CA ILE A 128 -5.06 -14.89 15.95
C ILE A 128 -3.77 -15.11 15.16
N HIS A 129 -3.36 -16.36 15.02
CA HIS A 129 -2.14 -16.73 14.33
C HIS A 129 -2.40 -17.07 12.86
N VAL A 130 -3.56 -17.66 12.57
CA VAL A 130 -3.98 -18.05 11.22
C VAL A 130 -5.40 -17.57 10.96
N GLN A 131 -5.56 -16.72 9.94
CA GLN A 131 -6.86 -16.24 9.50
C GLN A 131 -7.35 -17.12 8.34
N LEU A 132 -8.57 -17.65 8.45
CA LEU A 132 -9.03 -18.77 7.62
C LEU A 132 -9.71 -18.27 6.33
N GLY A 133 -8.87 -17.66 5.49
CA GLY A 133 -9.11 -17.20 4.13
C GLY A 133 -7.81 -16.63 3.53
N PRO A 134 -7.83 -16.10 2.30
CA PRO A 134 -8.98 -15.92 1.39
C PRO A 134 -9.43 -17.20 0.66
N VAL A 135 -10.50 -17.08 -0.13
CA VAL A 135 -11.17 -18.21 -0.82
C VAL A 135 -10.90 -18.20 -2.32
N ALA A 136 -10.47 -19.36 -2.85
CA ALA A 136 -10.37 -19.68 -4.27
C ALA A 136 -11.17 -20.94 -4.68
N GLY A 137 -11.72 -21.67 -3.70
CA GLY A 137 -12.62 -22.81 -3.90
C GLY A 137 -13.83 -22.67 -2.95
N PRO A 138 -15.08 -22.50 -3.42
CA PRO A 138 -15.50 -22.46 -4.82
C PRO A 138 -14.84 -21.35 -5.63
N LEU A 139 -14.51 -21.66 -6.88
CA LEU A 139 -14.19 -20.67 -7.92
C LEU A 139 -15.49 -20.02 -8.42
N GLY A 140 -16.60 -20.77 -8.46
CA GLY A 140 -17.92 -20.27 -8.81
C GLY A 140 -18.48 -20.85 -10.11
N LYS A 141 -18.12 -22.10 -10.45
CA LYS A 141 -18.62 -22.85 -11.62
C LYS A 141 -20.14 -22.82 -11.76
N ILE A 142 -20.85 -22.92 -10.63
CA ILE A 142 -22.30 -23.08 -10.55
C ILE A 142 -22.90 -21.77 -10.03
N ALA A 143 -23.73 -21.09 -10.81
CA ALA A 143 -24.28 -19.76 -10.48
C ALA A 143 -25.15 -19.73 -9.20
N THR A 144 -25.66 -20.88 -8.77
CA THR A 144 -26.42 -21.07 -7.51
C THR A 144 -25.57 -21.54 -6.33
N GLY A 145 -24.27 -21.81 -6.51
CA GLY A 145 -23.36 -22.35 -5.49
C GLY A 145 -23.28 -21.48 -4.23
N GLY A 146 -23.49 -22.10 -3.07
CA GLY A 146 -23.82 -21.40 -1.82
C GLY A 146 -22.74 -20.46 -1.30
N ARG A 147 -21.47 -20.76 -1.55
CA ARG A 147 -20.31 -20.03 -0.99
C ARG A 147 -19.50 -19.21 -1.99
N ASN A 148 -19.97 -19.09 -3.24
CA ASN A 148 -19.27 -18.36 -4.31
C ASN A 148 -18.89 -16.92 -3.90
N TRP A 149 -19.70 -16.31 -3.04
CA TRP A 149 -19.54 -14.95 -2.56
C TRP A 149 -18.38 -14.73 -1.57
N GLU A 150 -17.91 -15.78 -0.90
CA GLU A 150 -16.68 -15.74 -0.09
C GLU A 150 -15.43 -15.68 -0.98
N GLY A 151 -15.50 -16.33 -2.15
CA GLY A 151 -14.51 -16.26 -3.22
C GLY A 151 -14.59 -14.97 -4.02
N PHE A 152 -13.86 -14.89 -5.13
CA PHE A 152 -13.73 -13.65 -5.92
C PHE A 152 -14.53 -13.70 -7.23
N SER A 153 -14.28 -14.69 -8.10
CA SER A 153 -14.86 -14.75 -9.45
C SER A 153 -14.71 -16.14 -10.09
N PRO A 154 -15.67 -16.58 -10.93
CA PRO A 154 -15.47 -17.72 -11.85
C PRO A 154 -14.31 -17.54 -12.85
N ASP A 155 -13.68 -16.37 -12.94
CA ASP A 155 -12.44 -16.20 -13.69
C ASP A 155 -11.18 -16.47 -12.83
N PRO A 156 -10.32 -17.43 -13.23
CA PRO A 156 -9.13 -17.78 -12.46
C PRO A 156 -8.02 -16.72 -12.49
N TYR A 157 -7.96 -15.84 -13.50
CA TYR A 157 -6.99 -14.74 -13.51
C TYR A 157 -7.39 -13.67 -12.52
N LEU A 158 -8.66 -13.22 -12.54
CA LEU A 158 -9.17 -12.25 -11.57
C LEU A 158 -9.06 -12.79 -10.13
N THR A 159 -9.50 -14.03 -9.90
CA THR A 159 -9.39 -14.71 -8.60
C THR A 159 -7.93 -14.91 -8.18
N GLY A 160 -7.03 -15.31 -9.08
CA GLY A 160 -5.60 -15.49 -8.78
C GLY A 160 -4.91 -14.19 -8.35
N ILE A 161 -5.16 -13.09 -9.04
CA ILE A 161 -4.65 -11.77 -8.64
C ILE A 161 -5.25 -11.33 -7.30
N ALA A 162 -6.56 -11.50 -7.09
CA ALA A 162 -7.22 -11.11 -5.85
C ALA A 162 -6.74 -11.93 -4.63
N MET A 163 -6.50 -13.24 -4.82
CA MET A 163 -5.84 -14.12 -3.85
C MET A 163 -4.44 -13.59 -3.50
N GLN A 164 -3.59 -13.34 -4.52
CA GLN A 164 -2.23 -12.84 -4.34
C GLN A 164 -2.20 -11.55 -3.52
N GLN A 165 -3.01 -10.55 -3.87
CA GLN A 165 -3.03 -9.25 -3.18
C GLN A 165 -3.55 -9.37 -1.73
N THR A 166 -4.60 -10.16 -1.52
CA THR A 166 -5.18 -10.37 -0.18
C THR A 166 -4.20 -11.11 0.74
N ILE A 167 -3.56 -12.17 0.25
CA ILE A 167 -2.56 -12.95 0.99
C ILE A 167 -1.35 -12.07 1.35
N GLN A 168 -0.83 -11.28 0.41
CA GLN A 168 0.28 -10.36 0.69
C GLN A 168 -0.10 -9.37 1.79
N GLY A 169 -1.27 -8.73 1.72
CA GLY A 169 -1.71 -7.78 2.76
C GLY A 169 -1.80 -8.44 4.14
N MET A 170 -2.41 -9.62 4.25
CA MET A 170 -2.55 -10.35 5.52
C MET A 170 -1.18 -10.74 6.11
N GLN A 171 -0.27 -11.22 5.28
CA GLN A 171 1.04 -11.69 5.73
C GLN A 171 2.04 -10.55 5.99
N GLU A 172 1.93 -9.42 5.30
CA GLU A 172 2.62 -8.15 5.62
C GLU A 172 2.20 -7.58 6.98
N ALA A 173 0.95 -7.80 7.41
CA ALA A 173 0.52 -7.49 8.77
C ALA A 173 1.10 -8.47 9.81
N GLY A 174 1.31 -9.73 9.42
CA GLY A 174 1.96 -10.77 10.22
C GLY A 174 1.05 -11.90 10.71
N VAL A 175 -0.18 -12.01 10.18
CA VAL A 175 -1.01 -13.21 10.36
C VAL A 175 -0.71 -14.21 9.24
N GLN A 176 -0.82 -15.51 9.51
CA GLN A 176 -0.75 -16.53 8.47
C GLN A 176 -2.07 -16.53 7.68
N ALA A 177 -2.00 -16.48 6.35
CA ALA A 177 -3.16 -16.66 5.48
C ALA A 177 -3.42 -18.15 5.20
N CYS A 178 -4.66 -18.50 4.87
CA CYS A 178 -5.08 -19.86 4.57
C CYS A 178 -5.93 -19.88 3.29
N ALA A 179 -5.32 -20.28 2.17
CA ALA A 179 -6.06 -20.42 0.91
C ALA A 179 -7.02 -21.62 0.99
N LYS A 180 -8.33 -21.38 0.85
CA LYS A 180 -9.37 -22.41 1.00
C LYS A 180 -10.39 -22.39 -0.15
N HIS A 181 -11.14 -23.46 -0.42
CA HIS A 181 -11.03 -24.84 0.09
C HIS A 181 -10.49 -25.72 -1.05
N TYR A 182 -9.48 -26.54 -0.77
CA TYR A 182 -8.66 -27.24 -1.76
C TYR A 182 -9.06 -28.73 -1.89
N ILE A 183 -9.76 -29.17 -2.94
CA ILE A 183 -10.21 -28.40 -4.11
C ILE A 183 -11.50 -28.99 -4.70
N GLY A 184 -12.23 -28.23 -5.52
CA GLY A 184 -13.42 -28.70 -6.23
C GLY A 184 -14.73 -28.67 -5.43
N ASN A 185 -14.78 -27.96 -4.30
CA ASN A 185 -16.00 -27.69 -3.52
C ASN A 185 -16.85 -26.60 -4.20
N GLU A 186 -17.36 -26.87 -5.40
CA GLU A 186 -18.14 -25.93 -6.22
C GLU A 186 -19.65 -25.89 -5.88
N GLN A 187 -20.08 -26.69 -4.91
CA GLN A 187 -21.44 -26.73 -4.35
C GLN A 187 -21.41 -27.16 -2.88
N GLU A 188 -22.42 -26.76 -2.11
CA GLU A 188 -22.56 -27.17 -0.71
C GLU A 188 -23.37 -28.45 -0.54
N LYS A 189 -24.26 -28.75 -1.49
CA LYS A 189 -25.08 -29.95 -1.50
C LYS A 189 -24.20 -31.21 -1.51
N ASN A 190 -24.32 -32.01 -0.44
CA ASN A 190 -23.58 -33.25 -0.22
C ASN A 190 -22.04 -33.08 -0.17
N ARG A 191 -21.53 -31.88 0.17
CA ARG A 191 -20.09 -31.55 0.16
C ARG A 191 -19.18 -32.51 0.93
N ASP A 192 -19.73 -33.18 1.95
CA ASP A 192 -19.06 -34.13 2.85
C ASP A 192 -19.00 -35.57 2.32
N THR A 193 -19.62 -35.84 1.16
CA THR A 193 -19.89 -37.19 0.67
C THR A 193 -19.74 -37.33 -0.84
N MET A 194 -19.97 -36.27 -1.61
CA MET A 194 -19.84 -36.25 -3.07
C MET A 194 -18.39 -36.27 -3.57
N SER A 195 -18.20 -36.71 -4.80
CA SER A 195 -16.95 -36.63 -5.55
C SER A 195 -17.04 -35.69 -6.75
N SER A 196 -16.08 -34.77 -6.84
CA SER A 196 -15.82 -33.94 -8.00
C SER A 196 -14.83 -34.66 -8.93
N ALA A 197 -15.27 -35.01 -10.14
CA ALA A 197 -14.48 -35.75 -11.12
C ALA A 197 -13.82 -34.81 -12.14
N VAL A 198 -12.83 -34.04 -11.68
CA VAL A 198 -12.18 -32.97 -12.46
C VAL A 198 -11.13 -33.56 -13.44
N PRO A 199 -11.23 -33.30 -14.76
CA PRO A 199 -10.19 -33.64 -15.72
C PRO A 199 -8.90 -32.86 -15.47
N ASP A 200 -7.77 -33.51 -15.70
CA ASP A 200 -6.42 -32.98 -15.41
C ASP A 200 -6.19 -31.56 -15.98
N ARG A 201 -6.43 -31.35 -17.28
CA ARG A 201 -6.29 -30.03 -17.91
C ARG A 201 -7.25 -28.97 -17.35
N VAL A 202 -8.46 -29.37 -16.96
CA VAL A 202 -9.46 -28.48 -16.36
C VAL A 202 -9.08 -28.09 -14.93
N MET A 203 -8.41 -28.98 -14.20
CA MET A 203 -7.79 -28.65 -12.91
C MET A 203 -6.74 -27.55 -13.10
N HIS A 204 -5.74 -27.76 -13.98
CA HIS A 204 -4.61 -26.84 -14.15
C HIS A 204 -4.99 -25.46 -14.72
N GLU A 205 -5.80 -25.40 -15.79
CA GLU A 205 -6.17 -24.14 -16.46
C GLU A 205 -7.26 -23.32 -15.76
N LEU A 206 -7.93 -23.87 -14.74
CA LEU A 206 -9.09 -23.23 -14.10
C LEU A 206 -9.00 -23.25 -12.57
N TYR A 207 -9.18 -24.40 -11.92
CA TYR A 207 -9.38 -24.44 -10.45
C TYR A 207 -8.07 -24.34 -9.65
N LEU A 208 -6.99 -24.94 -10.15
CA LEU A 208 -5.66 -24.91 -9.51
C LEU A 208 -4.93 -23.58 -9.72
N TRP A 209 -5.23 -22.87 -10.82
CA TRP A 209 -4.61 -21.60 -11.20
C TRP A 209 -4.56 -20.56 -10.05
N PRO A 210 -5.67 -20.19 -9.38
CA PRO A 210 -5.62 -19.24 -8.27
C PRO A 210 -4.89 -19.76 -7.03
N PHE A 211 -4.81 -21.07 -6.82
CA PHE A 211 -3.95 -21.65 -5.79
C PHE A 211 -2.47 -21.55 -6.17
N ALA A 212 -2.11 -21.63 -7.45
CA ALA A 212 -0.74 -21.36 -7.91
C ALA A 212 -0.32 -19.91 -7.68
N ASP A 213 -1.21 -18.92 -7.91
CA ASP A 213 -0.96 -17.52 -7.52
C ASP A 213 -0.86 -17.35 -6.00
N ALA A 214 -1.66 -18.07 -5.20
CA ALA A 214 -1.57 -18.07 -3.74
C ALA A 214 -0.25 -18.65 -3.22
N VAL A 215 0.23 -19.76 -3.81
CA VAL A 215 1.53 -20.35 -3.45
C VAL A 215 2.68 -19.44 -3.90
N GLN A 216 2.58 -18.78 -5.05
CA GLN A 216 3.55 -17.76 -5.49
C GLN A 216 3.55 -16.53 -4.57
N ALA A 217 2.41 -16.17 -3.99
CA ALA A 217 2.27 -15.17 -2.93
C ALA A 217 2.86 -15.61 -1.57
N ASN A 218 3.50 -16.78 -1.50
CA ASN A 218 4.03 -17.41 -0.30
C ASN A 218 2.97 -17.64 0.79
N VAL A 219 1.77 -18.09 0.43
CA VAL A 219 0.72 -18.39 1.42
C VAL A 219 1.23 -19.39 2.47
N ALA A 220 1.01 -19.06 3.74
CA ALA A 220 1.47 -19.84 4.88
C ALA A 220 0.77 -21.20 5.00
N SER A 221 -0.52 -21.26 4.66
CA SER A 221 -1.30 -22.50 4.76
C SER A 221 -2.33 -22.66 3.65
N VAL A 222 -2.76 -23.90 3.43
CA VAL A 222 -3.86 -24.28 2.54
C VAL A 222 -4.83 -25.16 3.33
N MET A 223 -6.14 -24.99 3.16
CA MET A 223 -7.15 -25.84 3.76
C MET A 223 -7.71 -26.81 2.72
N CYS A 224 -7.53 -28.12 2.92
CA CYS A 224 -8.16 -29.13 2.06
C CYS A 224 -9.66 -29.28 2.37
N SER A 225 -10.48 -29.48 1.34
CA SER A 225 -11.94 -29.41 1.41
C SER A 225 -12.62 -30.72 1.87
N TYR A 226 -13.93 -30.62 2.18
CA TYR A 226 -14.80 -31.76 2.50
C TYR A 226 -14.96 -32.78 1.35
N ASN A 227 -15.04 -32.29 0.10
CA ASN A 227 -15.41 -33.14 -1.03
C ASN A 227 -14.32 -34.15 -1.39
N LYS A 228 -14.71 -35.22 -2.07
CA LYS A 228 -13.77 -36.11 -2.75
C LYS A 228 -13.34 -35.49 -4.08
N ILE A 229 -12.11 -35.80 -4.48
CA ILE A 229 -11.62 -35.65 -5.85
C ILE A 229 -11.38 -37.06 -6.40
N ASN A 230 -12.01 -37.40 -7.53
CA ASN A 230 -11.88 -38.70 -8.18
C ASN A 230 -12.03 -39.89 -7.17
N GLY A 231 -13.08 -39.85 -6.35
CA GLY A 231 -13.42 -40.88 -5.36
C GLY A 231 -12.66 -40.83 -4.03
N THR A 232 -11.57 -40.06 -3.92
CA THR A 232 -10.76 -39.95 -2.69
C THR A 232 -10.97 -38.61 -2.00
N TYR A 233 -11.26 -38.59 -0.69
CA TYR A 233 -11.45 -37.37 0.10
C TYR A 233 -10.26 -36.42 -0.02
N SER A 234 -10.52 -35.12 -0.19
CA SER A 234 -9.45 -34.17 -0.53
C SER A 234 -8.34 -34.12 0.52
N CYS A 235 -8.70 -34.18 1.82
CA CYS A 235 -7.74 -34.28 2.93
C CYS A 235 -7.04 -35.64 3.11
N GLU A 236 -7.21 -36.57 2.18
CA GLU A 236 -6.47 -37.83 2.09
C GLU A 236 -5.87 -38.08 0.70
N ASN A 237 -6.12 -37.17 -0.25
CA ASN A 237 -5.80 -37.38 -1.66
C ASN A 237 -4.36 -36.94 -1.99
N ASN A 238 -3.45 -37.93 -1.97
CA ASN A 238 -2.04 -37.78 -2.36
C ASN A 238 -1.83 -37.18 -3.76
N GLY A 239 -2.80 -37.33 -4.67
CA GLY A 239 -2.76 -36.72 -5.99
C GLY A 239 -2.76 -35.20 -5.91
N ILE A 240 -3.73 -34.62 -5.20
CA ILE A 240 -3.84 -33.15 -5.10
C ILE A 240 -2.88 -32.58 -4.03
N MET A 241 -2.82 -33.18 -2.84
CA MET A 241 -2.10 -32.58 -1.70
C MET A 241 -0.58 -32.72 -1.81
N THR A 242 -0.09 -33.88 -2.25
CA THR A 242 1.36 -34.08 -2.44
C THR A 242 1.77 -33.69 -3.85
N LYS A 243 1.23 -34.34 -4.89
CA LYS A 243 1.76 -34.16 -6.25
C LYS A 243 1.48 -32.79 -6.82
N LEU A 244 0.22 -32.36 -6.88
CA LEU A 244 -0.10 -31.03 -7.43
C LEU A 244 0.41 -29.90 -6.51
N LEU A 245 -0.01 -29.87 -5.25
CA LEU A 245 0.28 -28.72 -4.38
C LEU A 245 1.75 -28.68 -3.91
N LYS A 246 2.29 -29.76 -3.33
CA LYS A 246 3.63 -29.74 -2.72
C LYS A 246 4.78 -29.98 -3.71
N GLU A 247 4.58 -30.84 -4.71
CA GLU A 247 5.63 -31.20 -5.67
C GLU A 247 5.59 -30.30 -6.92
N GLU A 248 4.44 -30.16 -7.61
CA GLU A 248 4.34 -29.37 -8.84
C GLU A 248 4.29 -27.85 -8.59
N LEU A 249 3.41 -27.38 -7.70
CA LEU A 249 3.37 -25.96 -7.30
C LEU A 249 4.45 -25.61 -6.27
N GLY A 250 5.25 -26.58 -5.82
CA GLY A 250 6.38 -26.36 -4.92
C GLY A 250 6.02 -25.84 -3.52
N PHE A 251 4.78 -26.03 -3.06
CA PHE A 251 4.25 -25.45 -1.83
C PHE A 251 5.09 -25.80 -0.60
N LYS A 252 5.52 -24.75 0.11
CA LYS A 252 6.39 -24.79 1.30
C LYS A 252 5.62 -24.68 2.63
N GLY A 253 4.39 -24.20 2.59
CA GLY A 253 3.54 -24.14 3.78
C GLY A 253 2.99 -25.50 4.19
N TYR A 254 2.00 -25.48 5.09
CA TYR A 254 1.32 -26.68 5.59
C TYR A 254 -0.13 -26.77 5.12
N ILE A 255 -0.64 -27.99 4.97
CA ILE A 255 -2.04 -28.28 4.64
C ILE A 255 -2.80 -28.61 5.92
N MET A 256 -3.84 -27.84 6.23
CA MET A 256 -4.81 -28.16 7.28
C MET A 256 -6.08 -28.80 6.67
N SER A 257 -6.85 -29.53 7.47
CA SER A 257 -8.21 -29.92 7.08
C SER A 257 -9.21 -28.80 7.29
N ASP A 258 -10.24 -28.76 6.45
CA ASP A 258 -11.55 -28.22 6.84
C ASP A 258 -12.08 -29.00 8.07
N TRP A 259 -13.02 -28.42 8.81
CA TRP A 259 -13.39 -28.92 10.14
C TRP A 259 -14.04 -30.30 10.08
N ASN A 260 -13.34 -31.30 10.61
CA ASN A 260 -13.75 -32.71 10.54
C ASN A 260 -13.80 -33.29 9.09
N ALA A 261 -13.04 -32.71 8.15
CA ALA A 261 -12.81 -33.28 6.81
C ALA A 261 -11.70 -34.37 6.78
N GLN A 262 -11.24 -34.83 7.94
CA GLN A 262 -10.29 -35.94 8.07
C GLN A 262 -11.05 -37.25 8.31
N HIS A 263 -10.72 -38.32 7.57
CA HIS A 263 -11.48 -39.58 7.64
C HIS A 263 -10.68 -40.76 8.22
N THR A 264 -9.35 -40.78 8.11
CA THR A 264 -8.47 -41.83 8.65
C THR A 264 -7.19 -41.26 9.27
N THR A 265 -6.55 -42.02 10.17
CA THR A 265 -5.26 -41.66 10.79
C THR A 265 -4.11 -41.66 9.77
N SER A 266 -3.86 -42.80 9.12
CA SER A 266 -2.68 -43.03 8.29
C SER A 266 -2.91 -42.67 6.82
N GLY A 267 -4.14 -42.74 6.31
CA GLY A 267 -4.49 -42.30 4.95
C GLY A 267 -4.30 -40.79 4.78
N SER A 268 -4.88 -39.97 5.65
CA SER A 268 -4.64 -38.51 5.65
C SER A 268 -3.15 -38.14 5.82
N ALA A 269 -2.46 -38.76 6.78
CA ALA A 269 -1.05 -38.48 7.07
C ALA A 269 -0.13 -38.79 5.88
N ASN A 270 -0.24 -39.99 5.30
CA ASN A 270 0.55 -40.40 4.15
C ASN A 270 0.05 -39.77 2.83
N GLY A 271 -1.22 -39.36 2.78
CA GLY A 271 -1.84 -38.62 1.68
C GLY A 271 -1.40 -37.16 1.58
N GLY A 272 -0.70 -36.64 2.58
CA GLY A 272 -0.04 -35.32 2.52
C GLY A 272 -0.60 -34.25 3.45
N LEU A 273 -1.61 -34.54 4.28
CA LEU A 273 -2.13 -33.62 5.30
C LEU A 273 -1.02 -33.28 6.33
N ASP A 274 -0.97 -32.03 6.83
CA ASP A 274 -0.01 -31.59 7.86
C ASP A 274 -0.65 -31.18 9.18
N MET A 275 -1.93 -30.84 9.21
CA MET A 275 -2.66 -30.44 10.41
C MET A 275 -4.11 -30.91 10.38
N THR A 276 -4.60 -31.56 11.43
CA THR A 276 -6.03 -31.87 11.58
C THR A 276 -6.75 -30.81 12.40
N MET A 277 -7.89 -30.33 11.89
CA MET A 277 -8.76 -29.36 12.56
C MET A 277 -10.23 -29.84 12.57
N PRO A 278 -10.96 -29.64 13.68
CA PRO A 278 -10.50 -29.09 14.96
C PRO A 278 -9.68 -30.10 15.80
N GLY A 279 -9.35 -31.28 15.24
CA GLY A 279 -8.66 -32.38 15.91
C GLY A 279 -9.60 -33.43 16.53
N SER A 280 -10.91 -33.18 16.50
CA SER A 280 -11.97 -34.15 16.75
C SER A 280 -13.12 -33.96 15.77
N ASP A 281 -14.09 -34.88 15.75
CA ASP A 281 -15.43 -34.57 15.27
C ASP A 281 -16.13 -33.54 16.18
N PHE A 282 -17.25 -32.98 15.72
CA PHE A 282 -18.02 -31.99 16.48
C PHE A 282 -18.61 -32.57 17.78
N ASP A 283 -18.88 -33.88 17.80
CA ASP A 283 -19.33 -34.65 18.96
C ASP A 283 -18.22 -34.98 19.97
N LYS A 284 -16.94 -34.71 19.63
CA LYS A 284 -15.74 -34.93 20.45
C LYS A 284 -15.48 -36.41 20.80
N LYS A 285 -15.96 -37.32 19.95
CA LYS A 285 -15.88 -38.79 20.07
C LYS A 285 -14.77 -39.37 19.19
N ASN A 286 -14.63 -38.89 17.96
CA ASN A 286 -13.62 -39.36 17.01
C ASN A 286 -12.38 -38.45 17.04
N VAL A 287 -11.19 -39.02 17.27
CA VAL A 287 -9.91 -38.31 17.34
C VAL A 287 -8.88 -39.10 16.53
N LEU A 288 -8.67 -38.68 15.27
CA LEU A 288 -7.93 -39.47 14.28
C LEU A 288 -6.41 -39.29 14.34
N TRP A 289 -5.89 -38.16 14.85
CA TRP A 289 -4.47 -38.01 15.19
C TRP A 289 -4.28 -37.97 16.72
N GLY A 290 -3.41 -37.11 17.27
CA GLY A 290 -3.01 -37.20 18.67
C GLY A 290 -2.46 -38.60 19.01
N PRO A 291 -2.99 -39.30 20.04
CA PRO A 291 -2.57 -40.66 20.39
C PRO A 291 -2.65 -41.69 19.24
N ALA A 292 -3.62 -41.53 18.33
CA ALA A 292 -3.78 -42.43 17.19
C ALA A 292 -2.64 -42.27 16.18
N LEU A 293 -2.19 -41.03 15.90
CA LEU A 293 -1.03 -40.78 15.04
C LEU A 293 0.27 -41.29 15.70
N GLN A 294 0.42 -41.12 17.02
CA GLN A 294 1.56 -41.68 17.74
C GLN A 294 1.60 -43.22 17.63
N SER A 295 0.46 -43.89 17.79
CA SER A 295 0.31 -45.34 17.59
C SER A 295 0.61 -45.78 16.14
N ALA A 296 0.16 -45.01 15.15
CA ALA A 296 0.43 -45.27 13.73
C ALA A 296 1.93 -45.15 13.38
N ILE A 297 2.65 -44.24 14.04
CA ILE A 297 4.11 -44.12 13.89
C ILE A 297 4.83 -45.26 14.60
N SER A 298 4.47 -45.58 15.84
CA SER A 298 5.07 -46.70 16.60
C SER A 298 4.82 -48.07 15.96
N SER A 299 3.78 -48.21 15.13
CA SER A 299 3.48 -49.43 14.34
C SER A 299 3.97 -49.37 12.89
N GLY A 300 4.68 -48.31 12.48
CA GLY A 300 5.26 -48.17 11.14
C GLY A 300 4.27 -47.84 10.02
N GLN A 301 2.99 -47.60 10.32
CA GLN A 301 1.97 -47.21 9.33
C GLN A 301 2.18 -45.77 8.81
N VAL A 302 2.83 -44.91 9.58
CA VAL A 302 3.27 -43.57 9.20
C VAL A 302 4.74 -43.43 9.56
N GLN A 303 5.59 -42.99 8.63
CA GLN A 303 7.02 -42.82 8.94
C GLN A 303 7.27 -41.59 9.83
N GLN A 304 8.27 -41.65 10.73
CA GLN A 304 8.68 -40.49 11.53
C GLN A 304 9.04 -39.27 10.66
N SER A 305 9.68 -39.50 9.52
CA SER A 305 10.02 -38.49 8.51
C SER A 305 8.80 -37.73 7.99
N ARG A 306 7.61 -38.36 7.95
CA ARG A 306 6.36 -37.71 7.55
C ARG A 306 5.92 -36.70 8.61
N LEU A 307 5.85 -37.09 9.89
CA LEU A 307 5.53 -36.18 11.01
C LEU A 307 6.54 -35.03 11.10
N ASP A 308 7.83 -35.33 10.89
CA ASP A 308 8.90 -34.33 10.93
C ASP A 308 8.78 -33.30 9.80
N ASP A 309 8.24 -33.65 8.62
CA ASP A 309 7.87 -32.69 7.57
C ASP A 309 6.62 -31.88 7.93
N MET A 310 5.57 -32.51 8.46
CA MET A 310 4.35 -31.80 8.91
C MET A 310 4.69 -30.66 9.88
N VAL A 311 5.43 -31.00 10.94
CA VAL A 311 5.84 -30.04 11.98
C VAL A 311 6.77 -28.97 11.41
N LYS A 312 7.69 -29.34 10.52
CA LYS A 312 8.59 -28.37 9.87
C LYS A 312 7.83 -27.36 9.02
N ARG A 313 6.78 -27.76 8.31
CA ARG A 313 5.93 -26.87 7.51
C ARG A 313 5.12 -25.90 8.38
N VAL A 314 4.54 -26.38 9.48
CA VAL A 314 3.81 -25.54 10.44
C VAL A 314 4.75 -24.52 11.08
N LEU A 315 5.92 -24.96 11.55
CA LEU A 315 6.93 -24.06 12.14
C LEU A 315 7.53 -23.09 11.10
N ALA A 316 7.79 -23.53 9.87
CA ALA A 316 8.27 -22.64 8.81
C ALA A 316 7.25 -21.53 8.54
N SER A 317 5.96 -21.86 8.47
CA SER A 317 4.90 -20.88 8.24
C SER A 317 4.74 -19.90 9.41
N TRP A 318 4.89 -20.37 10.66
CA TRP A 318 4.98 -19.53 11.87
C TRP A 318 6.20 -18.58 11.83
N TYR A 319 7.35 -19.05 11.36
CA TYR A 319 8.56 -18.26 11.18
C TYR A 319 8.53 -17.31 9.96
N LEU A 320 7.77 -17.64 8.91
CA LEU A 320 7.68 -16.90 7.65
C LEU A 320 7.10 -15.50 7.85
N VAL A 321 5.93 -15.44 8.50
CA VAL A 321 5.30 -14.19 8.96
C VAL A 321 5.87 -13.71 10.31
N GLY A 322 6.84 -14.44 10.86
CA GLY A 322 7.63 -14.11 12.05
C GLY A 322 6.81 -13.93 13.32
N GLN A 323 5.98 -14.91 13.63
CA GLN A 323 5.18 -15.00 14.86
C GLN A 323 6.01 -15.50 16.07
N ASP A 324 7.30 -15.75 15.86
CA ASP A 324 8.31 -16.06 16.89
C ASP A 324 8.78 -14.84 17.69
N GLN A 325 8.33 -13.64 17.33
CA GLN A 325 8.85 -12.37 17.85
C GLN A 325 7.73 -11.50 18.44
N GLY A 326 7.46 -11.66 19.73
CA GLY A 326 6.54 -10.79 20.48
C GLY A 326 5.08 -10.81 20.00
N TYR A 327 4.62 -11.94 19.46
CA TYR A 327 3.27 -12.05 18.92
C TYR A 327 2.21 -12.04 20.05
N PRO A 328 1.05 -11.36 19.88
CA PRO A 328 0.02 -11.31 20.91
C PRO A 328 -0.60 -12.69 21.21
N THR A 329 -0.90 -12.94 22.48
CA THR A 329 -1.72 -14.07 22.93
C THR A 329 -3.19 -13.82 22.60
N ALA A 330 -3.98 -14.86 22.31
CA ALA A 330 -5.40 -14.73 22.00
C ALA A 330 -6.19 -14.04 23.14
N THR A 331 -6.84 -12.90 22.86
CA THR A 331 -7.52 -12.05 23.85
C THR A 331 -9.04 -12.24 23.94
N PHE A 332 -9.59 -13.15 23.15
CA PHE A 332 -11.04 -13.42 23.02
C PHE A 332 -11.33 -14.92 23.21
N ASN A 333 -12.61 -15.30 23.18
CA ASN A 333 -13.05 -16.69 23.13
C ASN A 333 -14.31 -16.82 22.24
N SER A 334 -14.25 -17.66 21.20
CA SER A 334 -15.30 -17.87 20.20
C SER A 334 -16.63 -18.35 20.77
N TRP A 335 -16.61 -19.02 21.93
CA TRP A 335 -17.78 -19.63 22.57
C TRP A 335 -18.39 -18.71 23.64
N HIS A 336 -17.70 -17.63 23.97
CA HIS A 336 -18.08 -16.60 24.94
C HIS A 336 -17.82 -15.21 24.32
N ILE A 337 -18.59 -14.89 23.27
CA ILE A 337 -18.41 -13.72 22.40
C ILE A 337 -18.33 -12.42 23.22
N GLY A 338 -17.11 -11.92 23.38
CA GLY A 338 -16.80 -10.65 24.03
C GLY A 338 -16.64 -9.50 23.06
N THR A 339 -16.51 -8.28 23.59
CA THR A 339 -16.24 -7.07 22.80
C THR A 339 -14.75 -6.71 22.84
N SER A 340 -14.15 -6.52 21.67
CA SER A 340 -12.77 -6.03 21.48
C SER A 340 -12.75 -4.99 20.36
N ASN A 341 -12.46 -3.73 20.71
CA ASN A 341 -12.42 -2.64 19.75
C ASN A 341 -11.09 -2.68 18.96
N VAL A 342 -11.10 -3.34 17.81
CA VAL A 342 -9.93 -3.48 16.93
C VAL A 342 -10.13 -2.87 15.54
N GLY A 343 -11.38 -2.52 15.16
CA GLY A 343 -11.71 -2.02 13.83
C GLY A 343 -11.14 -0.65 13.44
N GLY A 344 -10.63 0.13 14.41
CA GLY A 344 -9.83 1.34 14.16
C GLY A 344 -10.42 2.30 13.12
N ASN A 345 -9.69 2.51 12.02
CA ASN A 345 -10.15 3.25 10.84
C ASN A 345 -10.56 2.35 9.66
N HIS A 346 -10.53 1.02 9.78
CA HIS A 346 -10.63 0.07 8.65
C HIS A 346 -11.93 0.19 7.84
N LYS A 347 -12.98 0.75 8.42
CA LYS A 347 -14.21 1.19 7.73
C LYS A 347 -13.99 2.08 6.50
N THR A 348 -12.85 2.77 6.37
CA THR A 348 -12.51 3.53 5.14
C THR A 348 -12.31 2.62 3.93
N ASN A 349 -11.72 1.43 4.14
CA ASN A 349 -11.65 0.40 3.11
C ASN A 349 -13.05 -0.16 2.83
N VAL A 350 -13.83 -0.49 3.87
CA VAL A 350 -15.18 -1.05 3.69
C VAL A 350 -16.10 -0.12 2.92
N ARG A 351 -16.11 1.19 3.22
CA ARG A 351 -16.89 2.17 2.44
C ARG A 351 -16.40 2.30 1.01
N SER A 352 -15.09 2.21 0.77
CA SER A 352 -14.53 2.27 -0.59
C SER A 352 -14.84 1.00 -1.38
N MET A 353 -14.79 -0.18 -0.76
CA MET A 353 -15.27 -1.45 -1.33
C MET A 353 -16.77 -1.45 -1.63
N ALA A 354 -17.57 -0.90 -0.71
CA ALA A 354 -19.01 -0.74 -0.90
C ALA A 354 -19.32 0.19 -2.10
N ARG A 355 -18.65 1.34 -2.18
CA ARG A 355 -18.81 2.34 -3.25
C ARG A 355 -18.27 1.88 -4.60
N ASP A 356 -17.01 1.46 -4.65
CA ASP A 356 -16.29 1.23 -5.91
C ASP A 356 -16.46 -0.20 -6.46
N GLY A 357 -17.11 -1.08 -5.68
CA GLY A 357 -17.60 -2.39 -6.11
C GLY A 357 -19.05 -2.37 -6.62
N ILE A 358 -19.78 -1.25 -6.47
CA ILE A 358 -21.11 -1.09 -7.09
C ILE A 358 -20.97 -1.07 -8.61
N VAL A 359 -21.78 -1.89 -9.27
CA VAL A 359 -21.89 -1.96 -10.73
C VAL A 359 -23.20 -1.34 -11.17
N LEU A 360 -23.13 -0.26 -11.95
CA LEU A 360 -24.31 0.33 -12.58
C LEU A 360 -24.66 -0.48 -13.84
N LEU A 361 -25.82 -1.14 -13.84
CA LEU A 361 -26.23 -2.04 -14.93
C LEU A 361 -27.13 -1.35 -15.96
N LYS A 362 -27.97 -0.40 -15.51
CA LYS A 362 -28.85 0.39 -16.37
C LYS A 362 -28.88 1.84 -15.86
N ASN A 363 -28.85 2.82 -16.76
CA ASN A 363 -29.07 4.23 -16.45
C ASN A 363 -29.67 4.94 -17.68
N THR A 364 -30.99 5.06 -17.70
CA THR A 364 -31.77 5.62 -18.80
C THR A 364 -31.85 7.14 -18.63
N ASP A 365 -31.64 7.91 -19.69
CA ASP A 365 -31.73 9.38 -19.74
C ASP A 365 -30.96 10.14 -18.64
N GLY A 366 -29.92 9.52 -18.07
CA GLY A 366 -29.16 10.10 -16.96
C GLY A 366 -29.95 10.18 -15.64
N ALA A 367 -30.90 9.26 -15.40
CA ALA A 367 -31.71 9.21 -14.18
C ALA A 367 -30.90 9.11 -12.88
N LEU A 368 -29.66 8.58 -12.95
CA LEU A 368 -28.63 8.71 -11.93
C LEU A 368 -27.42 9.51 -12.47
N PRO A 369 -26.74 10.32 -11.63
CA PRO A 369 -26.98 10.51 -10.20
C PRO A 369 -28.20 11.39 -9.85
N LEU A 370 -28.78 11.16 -8.68
CA LEU A 370 -29.88 11.94 -8.13
C LEU A 370 -29.44 13.38 -7.83
N ASN A 371 -30.22 14.36 -8.28
CA ASN A 371 -30.02 15.78 -8.01
C ASN A 371 -31.24 16.37 -7.29
N LYS A 372 -31.25 16.28 -5.96
CA LYS A 372 -32.22 16.90 -5.04
C LYS A 372 -33.71 16.77 -5.49
N PRO A 373 -34.24 15.54 -5.70
CA PRO A 373 -35.67 15.35 -5.98
C PRO A 373 -36.54 15.84 -4.81
N LYS A 374 -37.80 16.19 -5.06
CA LYS A 374 -38.72 16.69 -4.03
C LYS A 374 -39.23 15.55 -3.14
N SER A 375 -39.40 14.36 -3.71
CA SER A 375 -39.86 13.17 -3.00
C SER A 375 -39.19 11.89 -3.51
N ILE A 376 -38.83 11.00 -2.58
CA ILE A 376 -38.36 9.63 -2.87
C ILE A 376 -39.19 8.64 -2.06
N ALA A 377 -39.67 7.60 -2.73
CA ALA A 377 -40.14 6.39 -2.05
C ALA A 377 -38.99 5.40 -1.89
N VAL A 378 -38.76 4.88 -0.69
CA VAL A 378 -37.77 3.82 -0.40
C VAL A 378 -38.52 2.55 0.01
N ILE A 379 -38.30 1.47 -0.72
CA ILE A 379 -39.21 0.32 -0.79
C ILE A 379 -38.42 -0.99 -0.69
N GLY A 380 -39.01 -2.00 -0.04
CA GLY A 380 -38.45 -3.34 0.16
C GLY A 380 -37.86 -3.51 1.56
N SER A 381 -37.87 -4.74 2.09
CA SER A 381 -37.26 -5.05 3.39
C SER A 381 -35.75 -4.81 3.38
N ASP A 382 -35.08 -5.12 2.26
CA ASP A 382 -33.65 -4.90 2.02
C ASP A 382 -33.18 -3.43 2.16
N ALA A 383 -34.10 -2.48 2.24
CA ALA A 383 -33.76 -1.08 2.53
C ALA A 383 -33.34 -0.81 3.99
N ALA A 384 -33.68 -1.67 4.95
CA ALA A 384 -33.57 -1.41 6.39
C ALA A 384 -32.78 -2.49 7.15
N VAL A 385 -32.29 -2.19 8.37
CA VAL A 385 -31.69 -3.21 9.24
C VAL A 385 -32.77 -4.20 9.71
N ALA A 386 -32.40 -5.49 9.83
CA ALA A 386 -33.22 -6.54 10.44
C ALA A 386 -33.98 -6.05 11.69
N PRO A 387 -35.31 -6.24 11.81
CA PRO A 387 -36.08 -5.80 12.98
C PRO A 387 -35.63 -6.44 14.31
N LYS A 388 -34.94 -7.58 14.24
CA LYS A 388 -34.35 -8.28 15.40
C LYS A 388 -32.94 -7.76 15.77
N GLY A 389 -32.32 -6.95 14.92
CA GLY A 389 -30.95 -6.48 15.02
C GLY A 389 -29.97 -7.21 14.08
N MET A 390 -28.97 -6.50 13.58
CA MET A 390 -28.02 -6.93 12.53
C MET A 390 -27.29 -8.27 12.77
N ASN A 391 -27.07 -8.65 14.03
CA ASN A 391 -26.36 -9.89 14.40
C ASN A 391 -27.30 -10.99 14.94
N ALA A 392 -28.61 -10.75 15.01
CA ALA A 392 -29.56 -11.60 15.72
C ALA A 392 -29.72 -13.02 15.15
N CYS A 393 -29.33 -13.22 13.89
CA CYS A 393 -29.22 -14.53 13.27
C CYS A 393 -27.78 -15.03 13.42
N ALA A 394 -27.61 -16.18 14.09
CA ALA A 394 -26.33 -16.85 14.25
C ALA A 394 -25.72 -17.17 12.87
N ASP A 395 -24.41 -16.94 12.72
CA ASP A 395 -23.67 -17.16 11.47
C ASP A 395 -24.33 -16.48 10.24
N ARG A 396 -25.05 -15.37 10.49
CA ARG A 396 -25.88 -14.61 9.54
C ARG A 396 -26.93 -15.46 8.79
N GLY A 397 -27.36 -16.58 9.37
CA GLY A 397 -28.32 -17.54 8.79
C GLY A 397 -29.77 -17.07 8.67
N CYS A 398 -30.01 -15.85 8.20
CA CYS A 398 -31.32 -15.36 7.78
C CYS A 398 -31.20 -14.20 6.80
N ASN A 399 -32.15 -14.11 5.87
CA ASN A 399 -32.32 -12.96 4.98
C ASN A 399 -33.51 -12.13 5.50
N ASP A 400 -33.25 -11.21 6.44
CA ASP A 400 -34.25 -10.40 7.15
C ASP A 400 -33.74 -8.95 7.22
N GLY A 401 -34.20 -8.09 6.31
CA GLY A 401 -33.63 -6.75 6.10
C GLY A 401 -32.50 -6.71 5.08
N THR A 402 -31.61 -5.71 5.20
CA THR A 402 -30.57 -5.39 4.21
C THR A 402 -29.44 -6.43 4.16
N LEU A 403 -29.20 -6.99 2.97
CA LEU A 403 -28.21 -8.05 2.78
C LEU A 403 -26.81 -7.47 2.57
N ALA A 404 -25.96 -7.54 3.60
CA ALA A 404 -24.57 -7.05 3.55
C ALA A 404 -23.50 -8.17 3.51
N MET A 405 -23.90 -9.42 3.76
CA MET A 405 -23.05 -10.61 3.93
C MET A 405 -23.94 -11.86 3.81
N GLY A 406 -23.46 -12.95 3.19
CA GLY A 406 -24.18 -14.25 3.21
C GLY A 406 -23.91 -15.05 4.49
N TRP A 407 -24.39 -16.29 4.58
CA TRP A 407 -24.33 -17.08 5.83
C TRP A 407 -23.23 -18.14 5.91
N GLY A 408 -22.83 -18.53 7.14
CA GLY A 408 -21.93 -19.65 7.41
C GLY A 408 -20.61 -19.27 8.09
N SER A 409 -19.55 -20.06 7.89
CA SER A 409 -18.20 -19.77 8.41
C SER A 409 -17.54 -18.54 7.80
N GLY A 410 -17.97 -18.12 6.62
CA GLY A 410 -17.52 -16.91 5.95
C GLY A 410 -17.92 -15.58 6.60
N THR A 411 -18.32 -15.57 7.88
CA THR A 411 -19.02 -14.43 8.51
C THR A 411 -18.25 -13.77 9.67
N ALA A 412 -18.69 -12.57 10.03
CA ALA A 412 -18.24 -11.82 11.21
C ALA A 412 -19.45 -11.11 11.87
N GLU A 413 -19.28 -10.65 13.12
CA GLU A 413 -20.29 -9.82 13.79
C GLU A 413 -20.17 -8.37 13.30
N PHE A 414 -21.29 -7.75 12.92
CA PHE A 414 -21.32 -6.33 12.57
C PHE A 414 -21.11 -5.47 13.82
N PRO A 415 -20.15 -4.51 13.84
CA PRO A 415 -20.03 -3.54 14.93
C PRO A 415 -21.14 -2.47 14.85
N TYR A 416 -21.62 -2.23 13.63
CA TYR A 416 -22.81 -1.49 13.22
C TYR A 416 -23.12 -1.93 11.78
N LEU A 417 -24.30 -1.59 11.26
CA LEU A 417 -24.64 -1.77 9.86
C LEU A 417 -25.44 -0.54 9.39
N VAL A 418 -24.88 0.22 8.44
CA VAL A 418 -25.58 1.37 7.86
C VAL A 418 -26.50 0.87 6.76
N ALA A 419 -27.80 0.77 7.03
CA ALA A 419 -28.77 0.38 6.01
C ALA A 419 -29.00 1.47 4.95
N PRO A 420 -29.38 1.10 3.70
CA PRO A 420 -29.67 2.05 2.64
C PRO A 420 -30.62 3.17 3.03
N LEU A 421 -31.74 2.85 3.69
CA LEU A 421 -32.75 3.81 4.09
C LEU A 421 -32.20 4.89 5.03
N ASP A 422 -31.30 4.56 5.93
CA ASP A 422 -30.82 5.51 6.95
C ASP A 422 -29.77 6.46 6.36
N ALA A 423 -28.93 5.98 5.44
CA ALA A 423 -28.07 6.84 4.63
C ALA A 423 -28.90 7.75 3.69
N ILE A 424 -29.93 7.21 3.03
CA ILE A 424 -30.82 7.98 2.14
C ILE A 424 -31.59 9.05 2.94
N LYS A 425 -32.13 8.74 4.13
CA LYS A 425 -32.73 9.74 5.04
C LYS A 425 -31.73 10.84 5.39
N THR A 426 -30.49 10.47 5.74
CA THR A 426 -29.43 11.43 6.11
C THR A 426 -29.07 12.35 4.95
N GLN A 427 -29.12 11.88 3.71
CA GLN A 427 -28.90 12.73 2.54
C GLN A 427 -30.13 13.59 2.21
N ALA A 428 -31.33 13.01 2.22
CA ALA A 428 -32.60 13.70 1.97
C ALA A 428 -32.83 14.89 2.91
N GLN A 429 -32.42 14.79 4.17
CA GLN A 429 -32.45 15.89 5.15
C GLN A 429 -31.61 17.11 4.72
N LYS A 430 -30.49 16.91 4.01
CA LYS A 430 -29.64 18.00 3.48
C LYS A 430 -30.22 18.64 2.22
N ASP A 431 -30.98 17.87 1.46
CA ASP A 431 -31.52 18.25 0.16
C ASP A 431 -32.95 18.82 0.24
N GLY A 432 -33.65 18.62 1.36
CA GLY A 432 -35.05 18.98 1.54
C GLY A 432 -36.04 17.98 0.91
N THR A 433 -35.56 16.77 0.59
CA THR A 433 -36.33 15.71 -0.06
C THR A 433 -37.28 15.03 0.94
N THR A 434 -38.56 14.93 0.60
CA THR A 434 -39.55 14.16 1.35
C THR A 434 -39.31 12.65 1.16
N ILE A 435 -39.16 11.89 2.25
CA ILE A 435 -39.06 10.42 2.18
C ILE A 435 -40.41 9.78 2.53
N THR A 436 -40.85 8.83 1.70
CA THR A 436 -41.92 7.88 2.00
C THR A 436 -41.34 6.47 2.02
N THR A 437 -41.82 5.59 2.90
CA THR A 437 -41.18 4.28 3.14
C THR A 437 -42.18 3.12 3.09
N SER A 438 -41.80 2.03 2.43
CA SER A 438 -42.44 0.71 2.55
C SER A 438 -41.37 -0.35 2.77
N THR A 439 -40.86 -0.47 3.99
CA THR A 439 -39.78 -1.40 4.38
C THR A 439 -40.27 -2.85 4.56
N THR A 440 -41.17 -3.28 3.67
CA THR A 440 -41.71 -4.63 3.57
C THR A 440 -42.03 -4.92 2.11
N ASP A 441 -42.00 -6.19 1.74
CA ASP A 441 -42.14 -6.63 0.34
C ASP A 441 -43.61 -6.81 -0.08
N SER A 442 -44.51 -6.10 0.62
CA SER A 442 -45.93 -5.96 0.30
C SER A 442 -46.08 -5.12 -0.97
N THR A 443 -46.42 -5.77 -2.09
CA THR A 443 -46.65 -5.13 -3.40
C THR A 443 -47.67 -4.00 -3.32
N THR A 444 -48.74 -4.16 -2.53
CA THR A 444 -49.76 -3.12 -2.29
C THR A 444 -49.17 -1.91 -1.56
N SER A 445 -48.43 -2.14 -0.47
CA SER A 445 -47.80 -1.06 0.33
C SER A 445 -46.72 -0.32 -0.48
N ALA A 446 -45.93 -1.08 -1.25
CA ALA A 446 -44.92 -0.57 -2.15
C ALA A 446 -45.50 0.33 -3.24
N ALA A 447 -46.56 -0.13 -3.93
CA ALA A 447 -47.26 0.68 -4.93
C ALA A 447 -47.87 1.95 -4.32
N SER A 448 -48.51 1.86 -3.14
CA SER A 448 -49.05 3.02 -2.43
C SER A 448 -47.96 4.04 -2.06
N ALA A 449 -46.79 3.59 -1.59
CA ALA A 449 -45.66 4.46 -1.27
C ALA A 449 -45.04 5.10 -2.53
N ALA A 450 -45.00 4.38 -3.65
CA ALA A 450 -44.38 4.81 -4.89
C ALA A 450 -45.21 5.84 -5.69
N GLN A 451 -46.54 5.85 -5.55
CA GLN A 451 -47.46 6.53 -6.48
C GLN A 451 -47.28 8.06 -6.55
N SER A 452 -46.78 8.70 -5.50
CA SER A 452 -46.65 10.17 -5.39
C SER A 452 -45.19 10.67 -5.29
N ALA A 453 -44.21 9.79 -5.47
CA ALA A 453 -42.79 10.14 -5.37
C ALA A 453 -42.18 10.54 -6.74
N ASP A 454 -41.28 11.53 -6.78
CA ASP A 454 -40.53 11.87 -8.00
C ASP A 454 -39.68 10.68 -8.49
N PHE A 455 -39.18 9.85 -7.57
CA PHE A 455 -38.46 8.60 -7.80
C PHE A 455 -38.88 7.53 -6.80
N ALA A 456 -38.86 6.27 -7.21
CA ALA A 456 -39.05 5.12 -6.31
C ALA A 456 -37.82 4.22 -6.33
N ILE A 457 -37.14 4.08 -5.19
CA ILE A 457 -35.96 3.22 -5.03
C ILE A 457 -36.42 1.91 -4.39
N VAL A 458 -36.37 0.84 -5.16
CA VAL A 458 -36.78 -0.51 -4.75
C VAL A 458 -35.54 -1.32 -4.44
N HIS A 459 -35.45 -1.78 -3.20
CA HIS A 459 -34.41 -2.66 -2.69
C HIS A 459 -34.89 -4.11 -2.79
N ILE A 460 -34.09 -4.96 -3.42
CA ILE A 460 -34.31 -6.41 -3.51
C ILE A 460 -32.99 -7.13 -3.26
N ASN A 461 -33.06 -8.37 -2.80
CA ASN A 461 -31.87 -9.18 -2.60
C ASN A 461 -32.05 -10.65 -3.00
N SER A 462 -30.98 -11.42 -2.87
CA SER A 462 -30.99 -12.89 -2.99
C SER A 462 -29.73 -13.43 -2.33
N ASP A 463 -29.92 -14.40 -1.44
CA ASP A 463 -28.93 -14.81 -0.44
C ASP A 463 -28.51 -16.30 -0.61
N SER A 464 -27.36 -16.66 -0.03
CA SER A 464 -26.83 -18.03 0.01
C SER A 464 -25.71 -18.15 1.06
N GLY A 465 -25.30 -19.38 1.36
CA GLY A 465 -24.20 -19.58 2.28
C GLY A 465 -23.76 -21.03 2.43
N GLU A 466 -23.28 -21.36 3.62
CA GLU A 466 -22.76 -22.68 3.94
C GLU A 466 -23.84 -23.73 4.21
N GLY A 467 -23.62 -24.97 3.75
CA GLY A 467 -24.61 -26.05 3.69
C GLY A 467 -25.12 -26.62 5.01
N TYR A 468 -24.55 -26.23 6.16
CA TYR A 468 -25.08 -26.63 7.47
C TYR A 468 -26.26 -25.78 7.95
N ILE A 469 -26.57 -24.67 7.26
CA ILE A 469 -27.74 -23.83 7.53
C ILE A 469 -28.72 -23.94 6.35
N THR A 470 -30.02 -23.97 6.67
CA THR A 470 -31.10 -23.96 5.68
C THR A 470 -31.98 -22.73 5.87
N VAL A 471 -31.90 -21.76 4.95
CA VAL A 471 -32.65 -20.49 5.01
C VAL A 471 -33.71 -20.46 3.92
N GLU A 472 -34.99 -20.31 4.28
CA GLU A 472 -36.15 -20.40 3.36
C GLU A 472 -36.14 -21.72 2.52
N GLY A 473 -35.57 -22.77 3.13
CA GLY A 473 -35.38 -24.09 2.53
C GLY A 473 -34.21 -24.20 1.54
N ASN A 474 -33.42 -23.14 1.32
CA ASN A 474 -32.16 -23.19 0.58
C ASN A 474 -31.07 -23.73 1.52
N ALA A 475 -30.51 -24.90 1.24
CA ALA A 475 -29.55 -25.60 2.10
C ALA A 475 -28.11 -25.30 1.63
N GLY A 476 -27.59 -24.16 2.06
CA GLY A 476 -26.39 -23.53 1.50
C GLY A 476 -26.59 -22.98 0.08
N ASP A 477 -26.71 -23.89 -0.90
CA ASP A 477 -26.93 -23.56 -2.32
C ASP A 477 -28.33 -22.95 -2.57
N ARG A 478 -28.42 -22.03 -3.54
CA ARG A 478 -29.68 -21.41 -3.97
C ARG A 478 -30.52 -22.39 -4.81
N LYS A 479 -31.82 -22.44 -4.58
CA LYS A 479 -32.77 -23.22 -5.42
C LYS A 479 -32.92 -22.69 -6.84
N ASN A 480 -32.77 -21.38 -7.02
CA ASN A 480 -32.99 -20.66 -8.27
C ASN A 480 -32.07 -19.42 -8.34
N LEU A 481 -32.27 -18.62 -9.39
CA LEU A 481 -31.57 -17.35 -9.62
C LEU A 481 -32.57 -16.18 -9.62
N ASP A 482 -33.63 -16.26 -8.81
CA ASP A 482 -34.60 -15.18 -8.64
C ASP A 482 -34.25 -14.30 -7.42
N PRO A 483 -34.68 -13.03 -7.41
CA PRO A 483 -34.76 -12.24 -6.19
C PRO A 483 -35.64 -12.94 -5.15
N TRP A 484 -35.20 -12.94 -3.89
CA TRP A 484 -35.97 -13.47 -2.76
C TRP A 484 -37.15 -12.55 -2.41
N HIS A 485 -37.99 -12.99 -1.47
CA HIS A 485 -39.12 -12.21 -0.92
C HIS A 485 -40.08 -11.63 -1.98
N ASN A 486 -40.24 -12.32 -3.11
CA ASN A 486 -41.01 -11.89 -4.28
C ASN A 486 -40.50 -10.58 -4.93
N GLY A 487 -39.21 -10.26 -4.83
CA GLY A 487 -38.62 -9.03 -5.35
C GLY A 487 -38.90 -8.76 -6.84
N ASN A 488 -39.03 -9.81 -7.66
CA ASN A 488 -39.48 -9.71 -9.05
C ASN A 488 -40.86 -9.02 -9.19
N ASP A 489 -41.82 -9.32 -8.30
CA ASP A 489 -43.16 -8.75 -8.34
C ASP A 489 -43.27 -7.43 -7.55
N LEU A 490 -42.41 -7.24 -6.54
CA LEU A 490 -42.22 -5.95 -5.88
C LEU A 490 -41.79 -4.86 -6.88
N VAL A 491 -40.78 -5.15 -7.71
CA VAL A 491 -40.32 -4.24 -8.77
C VAL A 491 -41.42 -3.97 -9.79
N LYS A 492 -42.16 -5.00 -10.25
CA LYS A 492 -43.28 -4.82 -11.20
C LYS A 492 -44.40 -3.94 -10.63
N ALA A 493 -44.78 -4.15 -9.37
CA ALA A 493 -45.83 -3.37 -8.70
C ALA A 493 -45.47 -1.88 -8.60
N VAL A 494 -44.21 -1.57 -8.28
CA VAL A 494 -43.70 -0.19 -8.23
C VAL A 494 -43.58 0.41 -9.64
N ALA A 495 -43.01 -0.32 -10.60
CA ALA A 495 -42.82 0.13 -11.98
C ALA A 495 -44.15 0.35 -12.74
N ALA A 496 -45.24 -0.29 -12.30
CA ALA A 496 -46.57 0.00 -12.83
C ALA A 496 -47.00 1.46 -12.52
N VAL A 497 -46.81 1.90 -11.28
CA VAL A 497 -47.33 3.18 -10.76
C VAL A 497 -46.33 4.34 -10.80
N ASN A 498 -45.02 4.10 -10.71
CA ASN A 498 -43.98 5.12 -10.74
C ASN A 498 -43.13 4.98 -12.02
N LYS A 499 -42.88 6.09 -12.73
CA LYS A 499 -42.14 6.09 -14.01
C LYS A 499 -40.64 6.34 -13.89
N LYS A 500 -40.13 6.48 -12.66
CA LYS A 500 -38.71 6.65 -12.32
C LYS A 500 -38.33 5.68 -11.21
N THR A 501 -38.55 4.40 -11.48
CA THR A 501 -38.15 3.29 -10.61
C THR A 501 -36.65 3.03 -10.76
N ILE A 502 -35.93 3.05 -9.65
CA ILE A 502 -34.53 2.65 -9.53
C ILE A 502 -34.53 1.34 -8.75
N VAL A 503 -33.88 0.30 -9.26
CA VAL A 503 -33.73 -0.98 -8.54
C VAL A 503 -32.33 -1.09 -7.98
N VAL A 504 -32.21 -1.32 -6.67
CA VAL A 504 -30.96 -1.62 -5.96
C VAL A 504 -30.96 -3.11 -5.62
N VAL A 505 -29.88 -3.80 -5.94
CA VAL A 505 -29.76 -5.25 -5.75
C VAL A 505 -28.55 -5.59 -4.87
N HIS A 506 -28.80 -6.14 -3.68
CA HIS A 506 -27.76 -6.80 -2.88
C HIS A 506 -27.80 -8.31 -3.11
N SER A 507 -26.70 -8.95 -3.50
CA SER A 507 -26.72 -10.41 -3.71
C SER A 507 -25.34 -11.05 -3.71
N VAL A 508 -25.33 -12.29 -3.22
CA VAL A 508 -24.24 -13.28 -3.30
C VAL A 508 -23.76 -13.59 -4.72
N GLY A 509 -24.61 -13.43 -5.74
CA GLY A 509 -24.31 -13.88 -7.10
C GLY A 509 -25.40 -13.48 -8.10
N PRO A 510 -25.23 -13.81 -9.40
CA PRO A 510 -26.10 -13.31 -10.47
C PRO A 510 -27.55 -13.75 -10.31
N LEU A 511 -28.47 -13.00 -10.95
CA LEU A 511 -29.91 -13.20 -10.92
C LEU A 511 -30.52 -13.02 -12.32
N ILE A 512 -31.69 -13.62 -12.57
CA ILE A 512 -32.44 -13.46 -13.81
C ILE A 512 -33.34 -12.24 -13.71
N LEU A 513 -33.05 -11.20 -14.50
CA LEU A 513 -33.71 -9.89 -14.42
C LEU A 513 -34.81 -9.69 -15.49
N GLU A 514 -34.94 -10.63 -16.43
CA GLU A 514 -35.76 -10.48 -17.65
C GLU A 514 -37.23 -10.16 -17.39
N SER A 515 -37.77 -10.51 -16.22
CA SER A 515 -39.19 -10.26 -15.90
C SER A 515 -39.54 -8.78 -15.64
N TRP A 516 -38.54 -7.89 -15.55
CA TRP A 516 -38.75 -6.43 -15.37
C TRP A 516 -37.64 -5.53 -15.93
N ILE A 517 -36.45 -6.04 -16.29
CA ILE A 517 -35.28 -5.22 -16.68
C ILE A 517 -35.54 -4.26 -17.86
N ASP A 518 -36.33 -4.69 -18.84
CA ASP A 518 -36.68 -3.88 -20.04
C ASP A 518 -37.92 -2.99 -19.84
N ASN A 519 -38.52 -2.98 -18.64
CA ASN A 519 -39.63 -2.08 -18.34
C ASN A 519 -39.16 -0.61 -18.43
N PRO A 520 -39.83 0.27 -19.20
CA PRO A 520 -39.41 1.66 -19.37
C PRO A 520 -39.54 2.50 -18.09
N SER A 521 -40.38 2.09 -17.12
CA SER A 521 -40.42 2.72 -15.80
C SER A 521 -39.18 2.44 -14.96
N VAL A 522 -38.47 1.33 -15.21
CA VAL A 522 -37.23 0.96 -14.51
C VAL A 522 -36.08 1.72 -15.17
N VAL A 523 -35.86 2.95 -14.73
CA VAL A 523 -34.91 3.89 -15.36
C VAL A 523 -33.46 3.55 -15.03
N ALA A 524 -33.17 3.02 -13.83
CA ALA A 524 -31.82 2.61 -13.46
C ALA A 524 -31.80 1.31 -12.63
N VAL A 525 -30.68 0.59 -12.70
CA VAL A 525 -30.41 -0.64 -11.94
C VAL A 525 -29.00 -0.58 -11.39
N VAL A 526 -28.88 -0.68 -10.07
CA VAL A 526 -27.65 -0.55 -9.28
C VAL A 526 -27.38 -1.87 -8.57
N TRP A 527 -26.33 -2.57 -8.99
CA TRP A 527 -25.91 -3.83 -8.39
C TRP A 527 -24.90 -3.53 -7.27
N ALA A 528 -25.34 -3.69 -6.03
CA ALA A 528 -24.57 -3.32 -4.84
C ALA A 528 -23.84 -4.50 -4.19
N GLY A 529 -24.17 -5.75 -4.56
CA GLY A 529 -23.43 -6.95 -4.15
C GLY A 529 -23.51 -7.21 -2.64
N LEU A 530 -22.36 -7.35 -1.97
CA LEU A 530 -22.24 -7.61 -0.53
C LEU A 530 -21.25 -6.63 0.14
N PRO A 531 -21.68 -5.41 0.49
CA PRO A 531 -20.81 -4.29 0.84
C PRO A 531 -20.27 -4.27 2.29
N GLY A 532 -20.69 -5.19 3.18
CA GLY A 532 -20.31 -5.12 4.60
C GLY A 532 -20.92 -3.92 5.35
N GLN A 533 -20.32 -3.51 6.48
CA GLN A 533 -20.94 -2.59 7.45
C GLN A 533 -21.28 -1.17 6.92
N GLU A 534 -20.68 -0.74 5.81
CA GLU A 534 -20.85 0.59 5.23
C GLU A 534 -21.87 0.63 4.06
N SER A 535 -22.67 -0.43 3.88
CA SER A 535 -23.67 -0.61 2.80
C SER A 535 -24.32 0.68 2.28
N GLY A 536 -25.18 1.31 3.10
CA GLY A 536 -25.93 2.51 2.72
C GLY A 536 -25.04 3.73 2.43
N ASN A 537 -23.88 3.84 3.07
CA ASN A 537 -22.93 4.93 2.82
C ASN A 537 -22.27 4.79 1.44
N GLY A 538 -21.80 3.59 1.09
CA GLY A 538 -21.24 3.31 -0.23
C GLY A 538 -22.28 3.45 -1.34
N LEU A 539 -23.52 3.03 -1.08
CA LEU A 539 -24.64 3.20 -2.01
C LEU A 539 -25.00 4.68 -2.23
N VAL A 540 -25.10 5.49 -1.17
CA VAL A 540 -25.42 6.92 -1.30
C VAL A 540 -24.30 7.71 -2.00
N ASP A 541 -23.03 7.33 -1.79
CA ASP A 541 -21.90 7.91 -2.52
C ASP A 541 -22.06 7.76 -4.05
N ILE A 542 -22.64 6.64 -4.51
CA ILE A 542 -22.98 6.42 -5.92
C ILE A 542 -24.30 7.12 -6.30
N LEU A 543 -25.40 6.84 -5.59
CA LEU A 543 -26.75 7.33 -5.96
C LEU A 543 -26.82 8.86 -6.11
N TYR A 544 -26.03 9.62 -5.34
CA TYR A 544 -25.98 11.09 -5.40
C TYR A 544 -24.72 11.64 -6.11
N GLY A 545 -23.93 10.78 -6.77
CA GLY A 545 -22.81 11.21 -7.62
C GLY A 545 -21.61 11.79 -6.88
N ALA A 546 -21.43 11.45 -5.59
CA ALA A 546 -20.21 11.78 -4.84
C ALA A 546 -19.00 11.04 -5.43
N ALA A 547 -19.22 9.88 -6.05
CA ALA A 547 -18.36 9.29 -7.06
C ALA A 547 -19.18 8.79 -8.26
N SER A 548 -18.55 8.62 -9.42
CA SER A 548 -19.08 7.73 -10.45
C SER A 548 -18.99 6.27 -9.98
N PRO A 549 -19.97 5.41 -10.28
CA PRO A 549 -19.77 3.98 -10.21
C PRO A 549 -18.61 3.60 -11.13
N SER A 550 -17.83 2.62 -10.70
CA SER A 550 -16.61 2.15 -11.36
C SER A 550 -16.35 0.66 -11.17
N GLY A 551 -17.27 -0.06 -10.52
CA GLY A 551 -17.23 -1.51 -10.44
C GLY A 551 -17.63 -2.14 -11.76
N LYS A 552 -17.16 -3.37 -11.99
CA LYS A 552 -17.54 -4.21 -13.14
C LYS A 552 -17.93 -5.60 -12.63
N LEU A 553 -18.90 -6.25 -13.27
CA LEU A 553 -19.36 -7.57 -12.84
C LEU A 553 -18.22 -8.61 -12.83
N PRO A 554 -17.95 -9.31 -11.72
CA PRO A 554 -16.98 -10.40 -11.66
C PRO A 554 -17.57 -11.74 -12.14
N TYR A 555 -18.80 -11.75 -12.68
CA TYR A 555 -19.51 -12.90 -13.25
C TYR A 555 -20.47 -12.43 -14.35
N THR A 556 -21.06 -13.35 -15.11
CA THR A 556 -22.06 -13.05 -16.13
C THR A 556 -23.46 -13.04 -15.52
N ILE A 557 -24.33 -12.14 -15.99
CA ILE A 557 -25.78 -12.14 -15.72
C ILE A 557 -26.50 -12.65 -16.97
N ALA A 558 -27.02 -13.88 -16.88
CA ALA A 558 -27.75 -14.57 -17.94
C ALA A 558 -29.17 -14.01 -18.19
N LYS A 559 -29.82 -14.52 -19.25
CA LYS A 559 -31.25 -14.30 -19.51
C LYS A 559 -32.12 -15.42 -18.97
N GLN A 560 -31.57 -16.63 -18.85
CA GLN A 560 -32.21 -17.79 -18.24
C GLN A 560 -31.17 -18.65 -17.52
N ALA A 561 -31.58 -19.39 -16.48
CA ALA A 561 -30.64 -20.18 -15.67
C ALA A 561 -29.93 -21.32 -16.44
N SER A 562 -30.52 -21.78 -17.55
CA SER A 562 -29.91 -22.79 -18.43
C SER A 562 -28.71 -22.28 -19.22
N ASP A 563 -28.54 -20.97 -19.40
CA ASP A 563 -27.46 -20.40 -20.23
C ASP A 563 -26.05 -20.68 -19.63
N TYR A 564 -25.94 -20.81 -18.31
CA TYR A 564 -24.67 -21.10 -17.62
C TYR A 564 -24.15 -22.51 -17.90
N GLY A 565 -24.99 -23.44 -18.39
CA GLY A 565 -24.62 -24.84 -18.66
C GLY A 565 -24.30 -25.70 -17.43
N THR A 566 -24.40 -25.14 -16.21
CA THR A 566 -24.02 -25.79 -14.96
C THR A 566 -25.14 -25.70 -13.91
N SER A 567 -25.25 -26.73 -13.06
CA SER A 567 -26.23 -26.80 -11.97
C SER A 567 -25.71 -27.68 -10.83
N VAL A 568 -26.21 -27.47 -9.62
CA VAL A 568 -25.90 -28.32 -8.45
C VAL A 568 -26.27 -29.78 -8.73
N SER A 569 -25.32 -30.70 -8.55
CA SER A 569 -25.54 -32.14 -8.62
C SER A 569 -26.24 -32.66 -7.37
N SER A 570 -27.12 -33.65 -7.53
CA SER A 570 -27.75 -34.39 -6.44
C SER A 570 -26.87 -35.51 -5.87
N GLY A 571 -25.69 -35.74 -6.46
CA GLY A 571 -24.70 -36.75 -6.06
C GLY A 571 -23.29 -36.29 -6.43
N ASP A 572 -22.49 -37.17 -7.00
CA ASP A 572 -21.17 -36.83 -7.56
C ASP A 572 -21.31 -35.82 -8.72
N ASP A 573 -20.29 -34.98 -8.92
CA ASP A 573 -20.23 -33.98 -9.98
C ASP A 573 -19.21 -34.41 -11.03
N SER A 574 -19.71 -34.78 -12.22
CA SER A 574 -18.94 -35.25 -13.37
C SER A 574 -18.87 -34.26 -14.53
N THR A 575 -19.45 -33.05 -14.39
CA THR A 575 -19.58 -32.09 -15.49
C THR A 575 -18.52 -30.99 -15.37
N TRP A 576 -17.32 -31.23 -15.90
CA TRP A 576 -16.17 -30.33 -15.74
C TRP A 576 -15.52 -30.01 -17.08
N ASP A 577 -15.43 -28.71 -17.40
CA ASP A 577 -14.83 -28.17 -18.62
C ASP A 577 -14.18 -26.81 -18.35
N LEU A 578 -13.42 -26.29 -19.30
CA LEU A 578 -12.85 -24.93 -19.29
C LEU A 578 -13.93 -23.86 -19.52
N TYR A 579 -15.08 -24.23 -20.08
CA TYR A 579 -16.17 -23.32 -20.43
C TYR A 579 -17.12 -23.09 -19.25
N ILE A 580 -16.71 -22.22 -18.29
CA ILE A 580 -17.59 -21.69 -17.22
C ILE A 580 -17.79 -20.18 -17.36
N ASP A 581 -18.90 -19.66 -16.84
CA ASP A 581 -19.30 -18.25 -16.93
C ASP A 581 -19.13 -17.71 -18.37
N TYR A 582 -18.54 -16.53 -18.58
CA TYR A 582 -18.42 -15.90 -19.90
C TYR A 582 -17.75 -16.79 -20.97
N ARG A 583 -16.90 -17.74 -20.56
CA ARG A 583 -16.29 -18.72 -21.48
C ARG A 583 -17.36 -19.60 -22.14
N GLN A 584 -18.37 -20.02 -21.37
CA GLN A 584 -19.55 -20.76 -21.87
C GLN A 584 -20.40 -19.90 -22.80
N PHE A 585 -20.66 -18.65 -22.44
CA PHE A 585 -21.46 -17.72 -23.25
C PHE A 585 -20.77 -17.37 -24.58
N ASP A 586 -19.45 -17.17 -24.57
CA ASP A 586 -18.67 -16.89 -25.78
C ASP A 586 -18.54 -18.12 -26.69
N GLN A 587 -18.25 -19.30 -26.12
CA GLN A 587 -18.14 -20.55 -26.87
C GLN A 587 -19.44 -20.91 -27.61
N ASN A 588 -20.57 -20.83 -26.90
CA ASN A 588 -21.88 -21.18 -27.45
C ASN A 588 -22.59 -19.98 -28.11
N LYS A 589 -21.93 -18.81 -28.19
CA LYS A 589 -22.44 -17.56 -28.78
C LYS A 589 -23.76 -17.06 -28.15
N ILE A 590 -24.03 -17.46 -26.91
CA ILE A 590 -25.19 -17.02 -26.13
C ILE A 590 -25.02 -15.52 -25.83
N ALA A 591 -26.10 -14.74 -25.92
CA ALA A 591 -26.10 -13.33 -25.55
C ALA A 591 -26.59 -13.18 -24.10
N PRO A 592 -25.72 -12.84 -23.12
CA PRO A 592 -26.15 -12.58 -21.75
C PRO A 592 -27.04 -11.32 -21.67
N ARG A 593 -27.58 -11.04 -20.49
CA ARG A 593 -28.20 -9.74 -20.21
C ARG A 593 -27.12 -8.69 -19.90
N PHE A 594 -26.15 -9.05 -19.06
CA PHE A 594 -24.92 -8.28 -18.84
C PHE A 594 -23.74 -9.27 -18.74
N GLU A 595 -22.68 -9.05 -19.51
CA GLU A 595 -21.51 -9.92 -19.55
C GLU A 595 -20.53 -9.74 -18.38
N PHE A 596 -19.67 -10.74 -18.16
CA PHE A 596 -18.48 -10.58 -17.31
C PHE A 596 -17.67 -9.33 -17.68
N GLY A 597 -17.25 -8.58 -16.68
CA GLY A 597 -16.53 -7.32 -16.85
C GLY A 597 -17.40 -6.15 -17.30
N PHE A 598 -18.73 -6.28 -17.41
CA PHE A 598 -19.63 -5.16 -17.73
C PHE A 598 -19.84 -4.22 -16.53
N GLY A 599 -19.99 -2.92 -16.80
CA GLY A 599 -20.41 -1.93 -15.81
C GLY A 599 -20.36 -0.51 -16.38
N LEU A 600 -21.45 0.23 -16.19
CA LEU A 600 -21.62 1.62 -16.63
C LEU A 600 -20.98 2.61 -15.64
N SER A 601 -20.69 3.81 -16.15
CA SER A 601 -20.19 4.97 -15.40
C SER A 601 -21.10 6.19 -15.63
N TYR A 602 -20.96 7.25 -14.83
CA TYR A 602 -21.56 8.56 -15.13
C TYR A 602 -20.75 9.37 -16.17
N THR A 603 -19.62 8.83 -16.64
CA THR A 603 -18.84 9.39 -17.75
C THR A 603 -18.53 8.33 -18.81
N ASN A 604 -18.00 8.76 -19.95
CA ASN A 604 -17.63 7.89 -21.06
C ASN A 604 -16.10 7.78 -21.18
N PHE A 605 -15.62 6.64 -21.66
CA PHE A 605 -14.20 6.38 -21.87
C PHE A 605 -13.92 5.93 -23.30
N THR A 606 -12.97 6.59 -23.96
CA THR A 606 -12.41 6.22 -25.26
C THR A 606 -11.07 5.53 -25.08
N TYR A 607 -10.77 4.62 -26.00
CA TYR A 607 -9.61 3.73 -25.97
C TYR A 607 -8.85 3.90 -27.30
N ASP A 608 -7.55 4.20 -27.25
CA ASP A 608 -6.70 4.30 -28.44
C ASP A 608 -5.25 3.85 -28.14
N ALA A 609 -4.34 4.05 -29.10
CA ALA A 609 -2.91 3.77 -29.00
C ALA A 609 -2.53 2.36 -28.46
N LEU A 610 -3.19 1.30 -28.95
CA LEU A 610 -2.82 -0.08 -28.62
C LEU A 610 -1.37 -0.36 -29.03
N SER A 611 -0.54 -0.74 -28.07
CA SER A 611 0.84 -1.21 -28.29
C SER A 611 1.03 -2.60 -27.70
N VAL A 612 1.86 -3.40 -28.37
CA VAL A 612 2.21 -4.77 -27.95
C VAL A 612 3.73 -4.92 -28.07
N THR A 613 4.37 -5.32 -26.98
CA THR A 613 5.83 -5.43 -26.86
C THR A 613 6.23 -6.76 -26.21
N GLY A 614 7.46 -7.21 -26.47
CA GLY A 614 7.93 -8.56 -26.10
C GLY A 614 7.53 -9.62 -27.13
N THR A 615 8.13 -10.81 -27.00
CA THR A 615 7.88 -11.94 -27.91
C THR A 615 8.02 -13.24 -27.10
N PRO A 616 6.92 -13.96 -26.83
CA PRO A 616 6.96 -15.16 -26.01
C PRO A 616 7.58 -16.34 -26.78
N THR A 617 8.57 -17.00 -26.17
CA THR A 617 9.17 -18.22 -26.74
C THR A 617 8.22 -19.40 -26.60
N ALA A 618 7.77 -19.96 -27.72
CA ALA A 618 6.93 -21.15 -27.76
C ALA A 618 7.63 -22.40 -27.19
N GLY A 619 6.85 -23.37 -26.71
CA GLY A 619 7.34 -24.59 -26.05
C GLY A 619 7.01 -24.64 -24.54
N PRO A 620 7.45 -25.69 -23.84
CA PRO A 620 7.14 -25.92 -22.42
C PRO A 620 7.83 -24.90 -21.50
N ALA A 621 7.33 -24.78 -20.26
CA ALA A 621 8.05 -24.16 -19.16
C ALA A 621 9.33 -24.96 -18.82
N THR A 622 10.42 -24.27 -18.49
CA THR A 622 11.75 -24.90 -18.26
C THR A 622 12.50 -24.35 -17.05
N GLY A 623 11.91 -23.39 -16.33
CA GLY A 623 12.47 -22.83 -15.11
C GLY A 623 12.54 -23.85 -13.97
N LYS A 624 13.42 -23.59 -13.00
CA LYS A 624 13.48 -24.40 -11.77
C LYS A 624 12.16 -24.29 -11.00
N LEU A 625 11.77 -25.38 -10.35
CA LEU A 625 10.63 -25.40 -9.43
C LEU A 625 10.79 -24.34 -8.32
N ALA A 626 9.78 -23.48 -8.20
CA ALA A 626 9.64 -22.44 -7.19
C ALA A 626 8.19 -22.47 -6.62
N PRO A 627 7.87 -21.69 -5.57
CA PRO A 627 6.48 -21.52 -5.14
C PRO A 627 5.60 -20.97 -6.28
N GLY A 628 4.58 -21.75 -6.67
CA GLY A 628 3.69 -21.49 -7.80
C GLY A 628 3.98 -22.33 -9.05
N GLY A 629 5.09 -23.06 -9.11
CA GLY A 629 5.50 -23.91 -10.24
C GLY A 629 6.90 -23.59 -10.79
N PRO A 630 7.23 -24.05 -12.01
CA PRO A 630 8.42 -23.60 -12.74
C PRO A 630 8.53 -22.07 -12.79
N ALA A 631 9.67 -21.52 -12.35
CA ALA A 631 9.83 -20.09 -12.11
C ALA A 631 9.57 -19.21 -13.36
N ASP A 632 9.87 -19.71 -14.56
CA ASP A 632 9.67 -19.00 -15.82
C ASP A 632 8.19 -18.75 -16.12
N LEU A 633 7.25 -19.46 -15.48
CA LEU A 633 5.81 -19.23 -15.61
C LEU A 633 5.36 -17.84 -15.20
N PHE A 634 6.05 -17.22 -14.24
CA PHE A 634 5.69 -15.91 -13.69
C PHE A 634 6.55 -14.76 -14.26
N GLU A 635 7.53 -15.06 -15.12
CA GLU A 635 8.28 -14.05 -15.85
C GLU A 635 7.39 -13.32 -16.87
N THR A 636 7.52 -11.99 -16.97
CA THR A 636 6.79 -11.18 -17.95
C THR A 636 7.43 -11.35 -19.33
N VAL A 637 6.71 -11.97 -20.26
CA VAL A 637 7.19 -12.29 -21.63
C VAL A 637 6.63 -11.34 -22.70
N ALA A 638 5.55 -10.63 -22.38
CA ALA A 638 4.99 -9.58 -23.21
C ALA A 638 4.36 -8.47 -22.35
N THR A 639 4.24 -7.26 -22.89
CA THR A 639 3.47 -6.16 -22.29
C THR A 639 2.60 -5.51 -23.34
N VAL A 640 1.31 -5.39 -23.03
CA VAL A 640 0.31 -4.68 -23.83
C VAL A 640 0.00 -3.36 -23.13
N THR A 641 -0.12 -2.27 -23.88
CA THR A 641 -0.62 -0.99 -23.36
C THR A 641 -1.71 -0.41 -24.26
N ALA A 642 -2.58 0.41 -23.68
CA ALA A 642 -3.54 1.24 -24.40
C ALA A 642 -3.73 2.57 -23.69
N ASN A 643 -3.99 3.65 -24.43
CA ASN A 643 -4.36 4.94 -23.87
C ASN A 643 -5.86 4.99 -23.62
N ILE A 644 -6.25 5.42 -22.41
CA ILE A 644 -7.63 5.54 -21.95
C ILE A 644 -7.92 7.00 -21.67
N THR A 645 -8.96 7.56 -22.28
CA THR A 645 -9.33 8.97 -22.12
C THR A 645 -10.76 9.10 -21.60
N ASN A 646 -10.97 9.89 -20.54
CA ASN A 646 -12.30 10.26 -20.05
C ASN A 646 -12.90 11.33 -20.98
N SER A 647 -13.75 10.89 -21.91
CA SER A 647 -14.36 11.70 -22.96
C SER A 647 -15.74 12.28 -22.60
N GLY A 648 -16.23 12.02 -21.38
CA GLY A 648 -17.57 12.46 -20.94
C GLY A 648 -17.59 13.75 -20.12
N GLY A 649 -18.60 13.86 -19.25
CA GLY A 649 -18.95 15.11 -18.56
C GLY A 649 -18.34 15.31 -17.18
N VAL A 650 -17.94 14.23 -16.50
CA VAL A 650 -17.55 14.21 -15.08
C VAL A 650 -16.32 13.33 -14.84
N ALA A 651 -15.71 13.44 -13.66
CA ALA A 651 -14.65 12.51 -13.23
C ALA A 651 -15.20 11.09 -13.03
N GLY A 652 -14.37 10.09 -13.31
CA GLY A 652 -14.72 8.69 -13.11
C GLY A 652 -13.49 7.79 -13.06
N ALA A 653 -13.70 6.50 -12.78
CA ALA A 653 -12.66 5.49 -12.93
C ALA A 653 -13.13 4.39 -13.89
N GLU A 654 -12.27 4.01 -14.82
CA GLU A 654 -12.52 2.93 -15.78
C GLU A 654 -11.68 1.71 -15.43
N VAL A 655 -12.24 0.53 -15.65
CA VAL A 655 -11.55 -0.76 -15.53
C VAL A 655 -11.32 -1.30 -16.94
N SER A 656 -10.15 -1.00 -17.48
CA SER A 656 -9.73 -1.51 -18.79
C SER A 656 -9.24 -2.95 -18.66
N GLN A 657 -9.69 -3.81 -19.56
CA GLN A 657 -9.52 -5.26 -19.48
C GLN A 657 -8.82 -5.79 -20.73
N LEU A 658 -7.91 -6.74 -20.54
CA LEU A 658 -7.18 -7.46 -21.58
C LEU A 658 -7.65 -8.92 -21.63
N TYR A 659 -8.18 -9.31 -22.79
CA TYR A 659 -8.53 -10.68 -23.13
C TYR A 659 -7.59 -11.21 -24.22
N ILE A 660 -7.14 -12.45 -24.06
CA ILE A 660 -6.31 -13.17 -25.02
C ILE A 660 -7.12 -14.29 -25.69
N GLY A 661 -7.10 -14.31 -27.02
CA GLY A 661 -7.48 -15.46 -27.83
C GLY A 661 -6.21 -16.21 -28.28
N TYR A 662 -6.20 -17.54 -28.17
CA TYR A 662 -5.02 -18.36 -28.42
C TYR A 662 -4.93 -18.77 -29.91
N PRO A 663 -3.72 -19.04 -30.46
CA PRO A 663 -3.54 -19.49 -31.84
C PRO A 663 -4.11 -20.91 -32.06
N SER A 664 -4.46 -21.22 -33.31
CA SER A 664 -5.03 -22.52 -33.71
C SER A 664 -4.07 -23.72 -33.63
N SER A 665 -2.83 -23.53 -33.17
CA SER A 665 -1.93 -24.64 -32.79
C SER A 665 -2.15 -25.11 -31.34
N ALA A 666 -2.91 -24.36 -30.53
CA ALA A 666 -3.33 -24.79 -29.21
C ALA A 666 -4.45 -25.85 -29.32
N PRO A 667 -4.61 -26.73 -28.32
CA PRO A 667 -5.83 -27.54 -28.20
C PRO A 667 -7.05 -26.64 -27.95
N SER A 668 -8.26 -27.22 -27.98
CA SER A 668 -9.52 -26.50 -27.76
C SER A 668 -9.49 -25.65 -26.47
N VAL A 669 -9.88 -24.38 -26.57
CA VAL A 669 -9.73 -23.33 -25.53
C VAL A 669 -10.88 -22.33 -25.63
N PRO A 670 -11.21 -21.63 -24.52
CA PRO A 670 -12.12 -20.49 -24.55
C PRO A 670 -11.74 -19.44 -25.60
N PRO A 671 -12.70 -18.89 -26.38
CA PRO A 671 -12.40 -17.91 -27.45
C PRO A 671 -11.68 -16.64 -26.97
N LYS A 672 -11.91 -16.26 -25.71
CA LYS A 672 -11.23 -15.20 -24.98
C LYS A 672 -10.98 -15.68 -23.56
N GLN A 673 -9.86 -15.28 -22.97
CA GLN A 673 -9.58 -15.44 -21.54
C GLN A 673 -9.01 -14.14 -20.98
N LEU A 674 -9.50 -13.69 -19.82
CA LEU A 674 -8.92 -12.55 -19.11
C LEU A 674 -7.46 -12.86 -18.74
N ARG A 675 -6.55 -11.94 -19.07
CA ARG A 675 -5.10 -11.99 -18.77
C ARG A 675 -4.50 -10.66 -18.35
N GLY A 676 -5.34 -9.67 -18.05
CA GLY A 676 -4.92 -8.39 -17.51
C GLY A 676 -6.11 -7.48 -17.23
N PHE A 677 -5.99 -6.65 -16.22
CA PHE A 677 -6.90 -5.53 -15.98
C PHE A 677 -6.13 -4.40 -15.31
N ASN A 678 -6.61 -3.17 -15.48
CA ASN A 678 -6.05 -2.00 -14.82
C ASN A 678 -7.17 -0.96 -14.62
N LYS A 679 -7.29 -0.46 -13.39
CA LYS A 679 -8.26 0.58 -13.02
C LYS A 679 -7.56 1.94 -12.98
N ILE A 680 -8.11 2.93 -13.68
CA ILE A 680 -7.55 4.28 -13.74
C ILE A 680 -8.63 5.29 -13.41
N LYS A 681 -8.43 6.11 -12.36
CA LYS A 681 -9.24 7.32 -12.12
C LYS A 681 -8.78 8.42 -13.07
N LEU A 682 -9.70 8.98 -13.84
CA LEU A 682 -9.46 10.07 -14.78
C LEU A 682 -10.44 11.22 -14.53
N GLU A 683 -9.89 12.41 -14.33
CA GLU A 683 -10.66 13.66 -14.36
C GLU A 683 -11.20 13.92 -15.78
N LYS A 684 -12.16 14.84 -15.92
CA LYS A 684 -12.79 15.15 -17.22
C LYS A 684 -11.75 15.55 -18.27
N GLY A 685 -11.71 14.84 -19.40
CA GLY A 685 -10.77 15.11 -20.49
C GLY A 685 -9.33 14.64 -20.22
N ALA A 686 -9.06 14.04 -19.05
CA ALA A 686 -7.76 13.45 -18.76
C ALA A 686 -7.57 12.11 -19.46
N SER A 687 -6.32 11.77 -19.74
CA SER A 687 -5.90 10.51 -20.36
C SER A 687 -4.85 9.79 -19.51
N GLY A 688 -4.80 8.47 -19.58
CA GLY A 688 -3.83 7.64 -18.85
C GLY A 688 -3.61 6.28 -19.52
N THR A 689 -2.42 5.72 -19.34
CA THR A 689 -2.00 4.48 -20.03
C THR A 689 -2.32 3.23 -19.22
N ALA A 690 -3.32 2.47 -19.65
CA ALA A 690 -3.55 1.12 -19.13
C ALA A 690 -2.40 0.20 -19.56
N THR A 691 -1.83 -0.53 -18.60
CA THR A 691 -0.65 -1.38 -18.82
C THR A 691 -0.90 -2.79 -18.30
N PHE A 692 -0.71 -3.79 -19.17
CA PHE A 692 -0.95 -5.20 -18.88
C PHE A 692 0.33 -6.01 -19.10
N LYS A 693 0.93 -6.51 -18.02
CA LYS A 693 2.12 -7.38 -18.07
C LYS A 693 1.66 -8.84 -18.17
N LEU A 694 1.98 -9.49 -19.29
CA LEU A 694 1.63 -10.88 -19.56
C LEU A 694 2.78 -11.79 -19.12
N ARG A 695 2.50 -12.66 -18.15
CA ARG A 695 3.43 -13.70 -17.70
C ARG A 695 3.48 -14.85 -18.72
N ARG A 696 4.52 -15.68 -18.68
CA ARG A 696 4.59 -16.88 -19.54
C ARG A 696 3.35 -17.77 -19.39
N ARG A 697 2.89 -18.01 -18.15
CA ARG A 697 1.65 -18.78 -17.87
C ARG A 697 0.40 -18.15 -18.49
N ASP A 698 0.33 -16.83 -18.57
CA ASP A 698 -0.81 -16.10 -19.14
C ASP A 698 -1.00 -16.38 -20.64
N LEU A 699 0.04 -16.88 -21.31
CA LEU A 699 0.05 -17.29 -22.73
C LEU A 699 0.27 -18.81 -22.91
N SER A 700 0.17 -19.61 -21.84
CA SER A 700 0.32 -21.07 -21.87
C SER A 700 -1.01 -21.81 -21.76
N TYR A 701 -1.05 -23.06 -22.23
CA TYR A 701 -2.06 -24.07 -21.91
C TYR A 701 -1.37 -25.27 -21.23
N TRP A 702 -2.12 -26.18 -20.61
CA TRP A 702 -1.60 -27.41 -20.01
C TRP A 702 -1.77 -28.60 -20.97
N ASP A 703 -0.68 -29.30 -21.30
CA ASP A 703 -0.68 -30.40 -22.28
C ASP A 703 -0.93 -31.80 -21.68
N GLY A 704 -1.14 -31.88 -20.35
CA GLY A 704 -1.21 -33.14 -19.59
C GLY A 704 0.12 -33.54 -18.93
N LYS A 705 1.18 -32.73 -19.07
CA LYS A 705 2.50 -32.92 -18.43
C LYS A 705 3.20 -31.61 -18.05
N ALA A 706 2.96 -30.54 -18.82
CA ALA A 706 3.59 -29.25 -18.65
C ALA A 706 2.72 -28.10 -19.18
N TRP A 707 3.02 -26.90 -18.69
CA TRP A 707 2.55 -25.66 -19.28
C TRP A 707 3.33 -25.36 -20.57
N VAL A 708 2.62 -25.19 -21.68
CA VAL A 708 3.19 -24.98 -23.02
C VAL A 708 2.66 -23.68 -23.63
N VAL A 709 3.57 -22.82 -24.08
CA VAL A 709 3.24 -21.68 -24.95
C VAL A 709 3.08 -22.20 -26.39
N PRO A 710 1.90 -22.11 -27.02
CA PRO A 710 1.67 -22.56 -28.39
C PRO A 710 2.39 -21.69 -29.43
N SER A 711 2.40 -22.14 -30.69
CA SER A 711 3.01 -21.39 -31.80
C SER A 711 1.97 -20.61 -32.61
N GLY A 712 2.39 -19.48 -33.18
CA GLY A 712 1.53 -18.59 -33.96
C GLY A 712 1.05 -17.36 -33.20
N ASP A 713 0.10 -16.64 -33.78
CA ASP A 713 -0.35 -15.35 -33.28
C ASP A 713 -1.41 -15.47 -32.18
N PHE A 714 -1.17 -14.86 -31.02
CA PHE A 714 -2.24 -14.64 -30.03
C PHE A 714 -3.02 -13.39 -30.40
N VAL A 715 -4.35 -13.46 -30.32
CA VAL A 715 -5.26 -12.32 -30.51
C VAL A 715 -5.31 -11.52 -29.22
N VAL A 716 -4.94 -10.24 -29.30
CA VAL A 716 -5.07 -9.26 -28.21
C VAL A 716 -6.40 -8.55 -28.38
N SER A 717 -7.23 -8.53 -27.33
CA SER A 717 -8.48 -7.77 -27.26
C SER A 717 -8.50 -6.90 -26.02
N VAL A 718 -8.53 -5.58 -26.16
CA VAL A 718 -8.59 -4.62 -25.04
C VAL A 718 -9.93 -3.86 -25.09
N GLY A 719 -10.60 -3.74 -23.94
CA GLY A 719 -11.93 -3.14 -23.88
C GLY A 719 -12.44 -2.84 -22.46
N ALA A 720 -13.72 -2.46 -22.41
CA ALA A 720 -14.42 -2.02 -21.19
C ALA A 720 -15.26 -3.12 -20.52
N SER A 721 -15.38 -4.29 -21.17
CA SER A 721 -15.95 -5.54 -20.68
C SER A 721 -15.40 -6.73 -21.49
N SER A 722 -15.86 -7.96 -21.21
CA SER A 722 -15.54 -9.13 -22.05
C SER A 722 -16.11 -9.08 -23.47
N ARG A 723 -17.12 -8.23 -23.74
CA ARG A 723 -17.73 -8.09 -25.09
C ARG A 723 -17.61 -6.69 -25.69
N ASP A 724 -17.49 -5.65 -24.88
CA ASP A 724 -17.21 -4.28 -25.32
C ASP A 724 -15.70 -4.10 -25.61
N VAL A 725 -15.21 -4.85 -26.59
CA VAL A 725 -13.82 -4.81 -27.09
C VAL A 725 -13.65 -3.59 -27.99
N ARG A 726 -12.75 -2.69 -27.60
CA ARG A 726 -12.52 -1.40 -28.28
C ARG A 726 -11.33 -1.44 -29.23
N LEU A 727 -10.30 -2.20 -28.86
CA LEU A 727 -9.04 -2.31 -29.59
C LEU A 727 -8.67 -3.78 -29.77
N THR A 728 -8.18 -4.14 -30.95
CA THR A 728 -7.65 -5.48 -31.24
C THR A 728 -6.26 -5.40 -31.84
N GLY A 729 -5.45 -6.43 -31.56
CA GLY A 729 -4.08 -6.55 -32.03
C GLY A 729 -3.59 -7.99 -31.98
N LYS A 730 -2.27 -8.18 -32.08
CA LYS A 730 -1.64 -9.50 -32.02
C LYS A 730 -0.33 -9.47 -31.24
N ILE A 731 -0.06 -10.55 -30.52
CA ILE A 731 1.31 -10.93 -30.15
C ILE A 731 1.78 -11.88 -31.26
N THR A 732 2.73 -11.43 -32.09
CA THR A 732 3.27 -12.20 -33.20
C THR A 732 4.67 -12.72 -32.86
N LYS A 733 5.11 -13.80 -33.53
CA LYS A 733 6.50 -14.23 -33.47
C LYS A 733 7.37 -13.33 -34.35
N GLN A 734 8.44 -12.74 -33.80
CA GLN A 734 9.50 -12.19 -34.65
C GLN A 734 10.22 -13.34 -35.35
N ASN A 735 10.22 -13.34 -36.69
CA ASN A 735 11.00 -14.32 -37.46
C ASN A 735 12.48 -13.95 -37.41
N ASP A 736 13.32 -14.88 -36.96
CA ASP A 736 14.78 -14.85 -37.15
C ASP A 736 15.12 -14.99 -38.65
N THR A 737 14.95 -13.91 -39.40
CA THR A 737 15.32 -13.87 -40.82
C THR A 737 15.64 -12.44 -41.24
N LEU A 738 16.78 -11.94 -40.78
CA LEU A 738 17.30 -10.60 -41.09
C LEU A 738 17.89 -10.57 -42.52
N HIS A 739 17.06 -10.84 -43.53
CA HIS A 739 17.44 -10.75 -44.94
C HIS A 739 17.12 -9.38 -45.52
N LEU A 740 18.18 -8.63 -45.85
CA LEU A 740 18.13 -7.37 -46.60
C LEU A 740 17.55 -7.59 -48.01
N ILE A 741 16.30 -7.17 -48.24
CA ILE A 741 15.78 -6.88 -49.58
C ILE A 741 15.08 -5.51 -49.58
N TYR A 742 15.77 -4.52 -50.13
CA TYR A 742 15.21 -3.20 -50.45
C TYR A 742 14.46 -3.27 -51.78
N THR A 743 13.12 -3.34 -51.75
CA THR A 743 12.29 -3.12 -52.96
C THR A 743 10.98 -2.39 -52.65
N SER A 744 11.00 -1.07 -52.72
CA SER A 744 9.79 -0.30 -53.05
C SER A 744 9.54 -0.33 -54.56
N PRO A 745 8.28 -0.14 -54.99
CA PRO A 745 8.05 0.78 -56.09
C PRO A 745 6.97 1.84 -55.77
N LEU A 746 7.25 3.07 -56.19
CA LEU A 746 6.37 4.25 -56.11
C LEU A 746 5.06 4.06 -56.89
N LYS A 747 4.00 4.79 -56.46
CA LYS A 747 3.23 5.78 -57.26
C LYS A 747 2.10 6.42 -56.42
N MET A 748 1.59 7.64 -56.67
CA MET A 748 2.19 8.91 -57.16
C MET A 748 1.12 10.03 -57.08
N LEU A 749 1.48 11.25 -56.65
CA LEU A 749 0.98 12.61 -57.01
C LEU A 749 1.44 13.56 -55.88
N THR A 750 2.29 14.60 -56.00
CA THR A 750 2.39 15.78 -56.90
C THR A 750 1.20 16.74 -56.74
N HIS A 751 1.35 18.05 -56.47
CA HIS A 751 2.38 19.06 -56.82
C HIS A 751 2.62 20.11 -55.66
N TYR A 752 3.39 21.22 -55.73
CA TYR A 752 4.08 22.00 -56.80
C TYR A 752 5.47 22.54 -56.36
N LEU A 753 6.17 23.24 -57.27
CA LEU A 753 7.61 23.66 -57.32
C LEU A 753 8.11 24.53 -56.12
N LYS A 754 9.41 24.64 -55.73
CA LYS A 754 10.75 24.75 -56.41
C LYS A 754 11.04 26.10 -57.13
N PRO A 755 12.32 26.49 -57.41
CA PRO A 755 13.66 25.97 -57.00
C PRO A 755 14.39 26.97 -56.06
N SER A 756 15.71 27.03 -55.75
CA SER A 756 17.02 26.41 -56.16
C SER A 756 17.91 26.24 -54.88
N ALA A 757 19.24 26.01 -54.82
CA ALA A 757 20.39 25.75 -55.73
C ALA A 757 21.44 24.87 -54.95
N VAL A 758 22.38 24.05 -55.47
CA VAL A 758 23.58 24.22 -56.35
C VAL A 758 24.75 24.93 -55.63
N ARG A 759 25.96 24.37 -55.37
CA ARG A 759 26.90 23.35 -55.98
C ARG A 759 27.72 22.64 -54.85
N SER A 760 28.61 21.63 -55.01
CA SER A 760 28.70 20.42 -55.89
C SER A 760 30.02 19.62 -55.65
N ALA A 761 29.98 18.28 -55.55
CA ALA A 761 31.14 17.33 -55.53
C ALA A 761 32.14 17.45 -54.35
N GLY A 762 32.97 16.46 -53.96
CA GLY A 762 33.22 15.06 -54.40
C GLY A 762 34.64 14.63 -53.92
N VAL A 763 34.99 13.40 -53.52
CA VAL A 763 35.26 12.18 -54.33
C VAL A 763 36.10 11.20 -53.45
N LEU A 764 36.15 9.90 -53.81
CA LEU A 764 37.07 8.85 -53.31
C LEU A 764 36.90 8.34 -51.86
N GLY A 765 37.20 7.03 -51.70
CA GLY A 765 37.36 6.36 -50.42
C GLY A 765 38.32 5.17 -50.55
N ARG A 766 38.75 4.57 -49.43
CA ARG A 766 39.54 3.33 -49.42
C ARG A 766 39.26 2.50 -48.16
N VAL A 767 39.22 1.18 -48.32
CA VAL A 767 38.89 0.21 -47.27
C VAL A 767 40.15 -0.46 -46.73
N THR A 768 40.29 -0.58 -45.41
CA THR A 768 41.08 -1.67 -44.80
C THR A 768 40.63 -2.02 -43.38
N LYS A 769 40.18 -3.27 -43.23
CA LYS A 769 40.25 -4.19 -42.07
C LYS A 769 40.57 -3.62 -40.68
N HIS A 770 39.68 -3.92 -39.71
CA HIS A 770 40.10 -4.10 -38.32
C HIS A 770 41.10 -5.25 -38.19
N HIS A 771 42.10 -5.10 -37.33
CA HIS A 771 42.86 -6.19 -36.73
C HIS A 771 42.67 -6.17 -35.22
N THR A 772 42.43 -7.33 -34.62
CA THR A 772 42.39 -7.51 -33.18
C THR A 772 43.79 -7.58 -32.57
N GLN A 773 44.00 -6.88 -31.46
CA GLN A 773 44.97 -7.28 -30.44
C GLN A 773 44.33 -7.11 -29.06
N ALA A 774 44.50 -8.13 -28.21
CA ALA A 774 44.13 -8.08 -26.81
C ALA A 774 45.39 -7.87 -25.96
N ARG A 775 45.30 -6.97 -24.98
CA ARG A 775 46.16 -6.87 -23.78
C ARG A 775 45.28 -6.29 -22.67
N PHE A 776 44.89 -7.11 -21.70
CA PHE A 776 45.63 -7.47 -20.48
C PHE A 776 45.51 -6.41 -19.38
N LEU A 777 45.29 -6.90 -18.15
CA LEU A 777 44.89 -6.11 -16.97
C LEU A 777 45.93 -5.06 -16.59
N ALA A 778 45.46 -3.84 -16.32
CA ALA A 778 46.13 -2.89 -15.45
C ALA A 778 45.34 -2.80 -14.15
N THR A 779 45.82 -3.44 -13.09
CA THR A 779 45.18 -3.44 -11.77
C THR A 779 45.35 -2.07 -11.14
N ILE A 780 44.36 -1.18 -11.24
CA ILE A 780 44.35 0.03 -10.42
C ILE A 780 44.07 -0.40 -8.98
N GLN A 781 45.12 -0.25 -8.15
CA GLN A 781 45.11 -0.55 -6.74
C GLN A 781 44.00 0.25 -6.06
N GLY A 782 43.17 -0.44 -5.26
CA GLY A 782 41.95 0.15 -4.71
C GLY A 782 42.24 1.44 -3.94
N ASN A 783 41.50 2.50 -4.26
CA ASN A 783 41.62 3.78 -3.58
C ASN A 783 41.14 3.58 -2.13
N THR A 784 42.09 3.39 -1.20
CA THR A 784 41.78 3.29 0.23
C THR A 784 41.00 4.54 0.63
N PRO A 785 39.82 4.41 1.27
CA PRO A 785 39.05 5.57 1.71
C PRO A 785 39.97 6.49 2.51
N ARG A 786 40.12 7.75 2.07
CA ARG A 786 41.04 8.71 2.68
C ARG A 786 40.59 8.93 4.12
N GLN A 787 41.26 8.28 5.06
CA GLN A 787 40.76 8.13 6.42
C GLN A 787 40.74 9.50 7.09
N VAL A 788 39.54 10.09 7.19
CA VAL A 788 39.32 11.33 7.94
C VAL A 788 39.70 11.02 9.40
N PRO A 789 40.57 11.83 10.04
CA PRO A 789 40.92 11.61 11.44
C PRO A 789 39.64 11.63 12.29
N ALA A 790 39.35 10.51 12.96
CA ALA A 790 38.20 10.43 13.85
C ALA A 790 38.43 11.37 15.04
N PRO A 791 37.57 12.38 15.28
CA PRO A 791 37.73 13.27 16.43
C PRO A 791 37.72 12.46 17.74
N ALA A 792 38.54 12.88 18.71
CA ALA A 792 38.68 12.15 19.97
C ALA A 792 37.34 12.04 20.70
N ARG A 793 37.02 10.82 21.17
CA ARG A 793 35.72 10.50 21.75
C ARG A 793 35.46 11.26 23.06
N ARG A 794 34.36 12.03 23.11
CA ARG A 794 33.68 12.44 24.36
C ARG A 794 32.78 11.33 24.93
N ALA A 795 32.91 10.10 24.44
CA ALA A 795 32.11 8.95 24.84
C ALA A 795 32.49 8.50 26.26
N THR A 796 31.58 8.64 27.22
CA THR A 796 31.77 8.20 28.60
C THR A 796 31.10 6.86 28.86
N PRO A 797 31.33 6.21 30.01
CA PRO A 797 30.36 5.27 30.56
C PRO A 797 28.99 5.94 30.73
N VAL A 798 27.92 5.15 30.75
CA VAL A 798 26.59 5.61 31.19
C VAL A 798 26.70 6.10 32.63
N SER A 799 26.32 7.34 32.90
CA SER A 799 26.16 7.83 34.26
C SER A 799 24.77 7.49 34.79
N THR A 800 24.71 7.06 36.05
CA THR A 800 23.47 6.95 36.84
C THR A 800 23.53 7.84 38.09
N GLU A 801 24.41 8.83 38.07
CA GLU A 801 24.61 9.78 39.17
C GLU A 801 23.42 10.73 39.30
N ARG A 802 23.40 11.51 40.38
CA ARG A 802 22.49 12.64 40.53
C ARG A 802 22.67 13.61 39.37
N ALA A 803 21.58 14.15 38.86
CA ALA A 803 21.59 15.16 37.81
C ALA A 803 20.63 16.29 38.16
N THR A 804 20.92 17.49 37.69
CA THR A 804 20.01 18.63 37.72
C THR A 804 19.79 19.21 36.33
N PHE A 805 18.59 19.70 36.09
CA PHE A 805 18.24 20.52 34.94
C PHE A 805 17.80 21.89 35.45
N THR A 806 18.58 22.91 35.15
CA THR A 806 18.39 24.27 35.66
C THR A 806 18.04 25.21 34.51
N ILE A 807 16.92 25.91 34.61
CA ILE A 807 16.59 27.00 33.68
C ILE A 807 17.17 28.32 34.23
N LYS A 808 17.83 29.10 33.38
CA LYS A 808 18.43 30.39 33.74
C LYS A 808 17.34 31.36 34.24
N ASN A 809 17.47 31.82 35.48
CA ASN A 809 16.47 32.63 36.20
C ASN A 809 15.10 31.92 36.37
N GLY A 810 15.07 30.59 36.30
CA GLY A 810 13.87 29.76 36.38
C GLY A 810 13.98 28.60 37.37
N PRO A 811 13.07 27.62 37.30
CA PRO A 811 13.07 26.46 38.20
C PRO A 811 14.28 25.53 37.99
N ILE A 812 14.61 24.82 39.07
CA ILE A 812 15.66 23.79 39.12
C ILE A 812 14.98 22.44 39.36
N PHE A 813 15.18 21.51 38.44
CA PHE A 813 14.64 20.16 38.52
C PHE A 813 15.77 19.18 38.90
N SER A 814 15.53 18.32 39.89
CA SER A 814 16.46 17.24 40.26
C SER A 814 15.99 15.92 39.67
N GLY A 815 16.94 15.09 39.23
CA GLY A 815 16.68 13.78 38.66
C GLY A 815 17.91 12.88 38.73
N LYS A 816 17.95 11.87 37.87
CA LYS A 816 19.12 11.00 37.69
C LYS A 816 19.61 11.05 36.25
N SER A 817 20.92 10.96 36.06
CA SER A 817 21.50 10.75 34.75
C SER A 817 21.10 9.37 34.20
N PHE A 818 21.01 9.28 32.88
CA PHE A 818 21.07 8.03 32.13
C PHE A 818 21.89 8.15 30.84
N GLY A 819 22.56 9.28 30.61
CA GLY A 819 23.34 9.57 29.41
C GLY A 819 24.84 9.63 29.69
N ALA A 820 25.55 10.50 28.96
CA ALA A 820 26.96 10.76 29.21
C ALA A 820 27.20 11.47 30.57
N LYS A 821 28.37 11.24 31.18
CA LYS A 821 28.88 12.05 32.29
C LYS A 821 29.57 13.30 31.75
N ALA A 822 28.77 14.30 31.40
CA ALA A 822 29.25 15.64 31.06
C ALA A 822 28.22 16.69 31.48
N ASN A 823 28.70 17.88 31.82
CA ASN A 823 27.86 19.07 31.93
C ASN A 823 27.60 19.65 30.53
N ILE A 824 26.44 20.30 30.32
CA ILE A 824 26.14 20.97 29.05
C ILE A 824 25.10 22.09 29.21
N SER A 825 25.31 23.19 28.49
CA SER A 825 24.38 24.33 28.37
C SER A 825 23.74 24.44 26.97
N GLY A 826 22.58 25.11 26.87
CA GLY A 826 21.89 25.38 25.60
C GLY A 826 20.48 25.97 25.75
N GLU A 827 19.76 26.15 24.64
CA GLU A 827 18.36 26.60 24.61
C GLU A 827 17.43 25.42 24.99
N ALA A 828 16.71 25.52 26.11
CA ALA A 828 15.68 24.55 26.49
C ALA A 828 14.43 24.73 25.62
N VAL A 829 14.04 23.63 24.98
CA VAL A 829 12.89 23.54 24.08
C VAL A 829 12.14 22.25 24.36
N PHE A 830 10.84 22.20 24.09
CA PHE A 830 10.06 20.97 24.22
C PHE A 830 9.60 20.44 22.87
N THR A 831 9.38 19.13 22.77
CA THR A 831 8.66 18.49 21.66
C THR A 831 7.43 17.73 22.14
N THR A 832 6.29 17.98 21.51
CA THR A 832 5.03 17.26 21.80
C THR A 832 4.87 15.98 20.98
N SER A 833 5.92 15.57 20.27
CA SER A 833 5.93 14.35 19.45
C SER A 833 5.90 13.10 20.33
N LEU A 834 4.86 12.27 20.19
CA LEU A 834 4.67 11.03 20.96
C LEU A 834 5.58 9.88 20.49
N VAL A 835 6.17 10.02 19.30
CA VAL A 835 7.07 9.07 18.63
C VAL A 835 8.14 9.84 17.83
N GLY A 836 9.20 9.15 17.42
CA GLY A 836 10.30 9.71 16.63
C GLY A 836 11.39 10.40 17.44
N TYR A 837 11.75 9.90 18.65
CA TYR A 837 12.91 10.47 19.38
C TYR A 837 14.27 10.20 18.69
N PRO A 838 14.54 9.07 17.99
CA PRO A 838 15.80 8.90 17.25
C PRO A 838 15.94 9.93 16.12
N GLU A 839 14.86 10.15 15.36
CA GLU A 839 14.80 11.13 14.28
C GLU A 839 14.87 12.55 14.83
N SER A 840 14.15 12.87 15.91
CA SER A 840 14.24 14.18 16.59
C SER A 840 15.64 14.45 17.13
N MET A 841 16.31 13.47 17.75
CA MET A 841 17.64 13.67 18.32
C MET A 841 18.73 13.77 17.26
N SER A 842 18.53 13.18 16.07
CA SER A 842 19.46 13.25 14.94
C SER A 842 19.16 14.38 13.94
N ASP A 843 18.04 15.09 14.07
CA ASP A 843 17.68 16.26 13.25
C ASP A 843 18.60 17.47 13.54
N PRO A 844 19.38 17.96 12.54
CA PRO A 844 20.28 19.09 12.72
C PRO A 844 19.61 20.39 13.15
N SER A 845 18.29 20.55 13.00
CA SER A 845 17.56 21.73 13.48
C SER A 845 17.52 21.85 15.02
N TYR A 846 17.75 20.77 15.78
CA TYR A 846 17.92 20.83 17.25
C TYR A 846 19.36 21.10 17.71
N ARG A 847 20.30 21.43 16.81
CA ARG A 847 21.70 21.67 17.20
C ARG A 847 21.81 22.80 18.21
N GLY A 848 22.39 22.52 19.38
CA GLY A 848 22.54 23.51 20.47
C GLY A 848 21.36 23.59 21.44
N GLN A 849 20.27 22.84 21.20
CA GLN A 849 19.09 22.82 22.06
C GLN A 849 19.10 21.64 23.03
N ILE A 850 18.54 21.85 24.23
CA ILE A 850 18.24 20.80 25.21
C ILE A 850 16.78 20.41 25.03
N LEU A 851 16.53 19.15 24.63
CA LEU A 851 15.22 18.69 24.17
C LEU A 851 14.42 18.02 25.29
N VAL A 852 13.31 18.64 25.67
CA VAL A 852 12.37 18.17 26.69
C VAL A 852 11.23 17.40 26.00
N PHE A 853 11.09 16.10 26.29
CA PHE A 853 10.02 15.29 25.72
C PHE A 853 8.75 15.38 26.58
N THR A 854 7.62 15.80 25.99
CA THR A 854 6.34 15.84 26.74
C THR A 854 5.69 14.46 26.89
N GLN A 855 6.13 13.47 26.10
CA GLN A 855 5.70 12.08 26.24
C GLN A 855 6.37 11.48 27.49
N PRO A 856 5.63 10.95 28.48
CA PRO A 856 6.21 10.58 29.77
C PRO A 856 7.28 9.48 29.70
N LEU A 857 7.10 8.50 28.81
CA LEU A 857 7.99 7.34 28.67
C LEU A 857 8.83 7.44 27.40
N ILE A 858 10.16 7.50 27.55
CA ILE A 858 11.14 7.67 26.47
C ILE A 858 12.22 6.59 26.53
N GLY A 859 12.79 6.21 25.38
CA GLY A 859 13.76 5.11 25.26
C GLY A 859 13.15 3.71 25.08
N ASN A 860 11.82 3.61 25.19
CA ASN A 860 11.07 2.35 25.21
C ASN A 860 11.11 1.55 23.90
N TYR A 861 11.44 2.17 22.76
CA TYR A 861 11.68 1.48 21.48
C TYR A 861 13.17 1.51 21.05
N GLY A 862 14.08 1.83 21.97
CA GLY A 862 15.53 1.76 21.78
C GLY A 862 16.06 2.71 20.71
N VAL A 863 17.21 2.38 20.15
CA VAL A 863 17.88 3.12 19.07
C VAL A 863 18.15 2.17 17.91
N PRO A 864 17.74 2.52 16.67
CA PRO A 864 17.86 1.64 15.51
C PRO A 864 19.31 1.54 15.02
N SER A 865 19.59 0.55 14.16
CA SER A 865 20.91 0.42 13.52
C SER A 865 21.18 1.55 12.53
N SER A 866 22.46 1.85 12.30
CA SER A 866 22.95 2.77 11.25
C SER A 866 22.86 2.17 9.83
N ALA A 867 21.84 1.34 9.57
CA ALA A 867 21.59 0.75 8.27
C ALA A 867 21.35 1.85 7.21
N ARG A 868 21.98 1.68 6.04
CA ARG A 868 21.77 2.53 4.87
C ARG A 868 20.70 1.93 3.94
N ASP A 869 20.05 2.78 3.18
CA ASP A 869 19.09 2.41 2.13
C ASP A 869 19.76 2.25 0.75
N GLU A 870 18.97 2.02 -0.28
CA GLU A 870 19.42 1.82 -1.67
C GLU A 870 20.12 3.03 -2.31
N TYR A 871 20.01 4.23 -1.72
CA TYR A 871 20.73 5.44 -2.14
C TYR A 871 21.99 5.69 -1.29
N GLY A 872 22.26 4.84 -0.31
CA GLY A 872 23.34 5.00 0.66
C GLY A 872 23.02 5.95 1.81
N LEU A 873 21.77 6.39 1.98
CA LEU A 873 21.36 7.32 3.04
C LEU A 873 20.97 6.55 4.32
N LEU A 874 21.15 7.15 5.50
CA LEU A 874 20.82 6.49 6.77
C LEU A 874 19.31 6.30 6.91
N ARG A 875 18.86 5.05 7.05
CA ARG A 875 17.44 4.69 6.97
C ARG A 875 16.60 5.24 8.13
N TYR A 876 17.17 5.33 9.33
CA TYR A 876 16.42 5.59 10.57
C TYR A 876 16.89 6.82 11.36
N PHE A 877 17.75 7.66 10.76
CA PHE A 877 18.28 8.88 11.37
C PHE A 877 18.21 10.03 10.38
N GLU A 878 18.02 11.25 10.87
CA GLU A 878 18.01 12.45 10.03
C GLU A 878 19.43 13.03 9.83
N SER A 879 20.41 12.60 10.62
CA SER A 879 21.84 12.78 10.34
C SER A 879 22.70 11.74 11.09
N PRO A 880 24.01 11.58 10.80
CA PRO A 880 24.83 10.48 11.35
C PRO A 880 25.21 10.53 12.84
N ASN A 881 24.82 11.58 13.59
CA ASN A 881 25.17 11.78 15.00
C ASN A 881 23.97 12.38 15.75
N ILE A 882 23.96 12.37 17.09
CA ILE A 882 23.02 13.20 17.86
C ILE A 882 23.38 14.68 17.66
N GLN A 883 22.35 15.52 17.47
CA GLN A 883 22.48 16.96 17.23
C GLN A 883 22.07 17.80 18.46
N ALA A 884 21.04 17.34 19.18
CA ALA A 884 20.60 17.94 20.45
C ALA A 884 21.74 17.92 21.50
N SER A 885 21.89 19.01 22.26
CA SER A 885 22.93 19.15 23.29
C SER A 885 22.72 18.21 24.48
N GLY A 886 21.45 17.92 24.80
CA GLY A 886 21.05 17.04 25.90
C GLY A 886 19.55 16.78 25.87
N ILE A 887 19.06 15.82 26.66
CA ILE A 887 17.63 15.46 26.71
C ILE A 887 17.08 15.39 28.13
N VAL A 888 15.80 15.77 28.28
CA VAL A 888 15.05 15.79 29.55
C VAL A 888 13.78 14.94 29.39
N VAL A 889 13.59 13.96 30.27
CA VAL A 889 12.45 13.02 30.23
C VAL A 889 11.82 12.81 31.61
N GLN A 890 10.56 12.42 31.66
CA GLN A 890 9.89 12.05 32.92
C GLN A 890 10.33 10.66 33.38
N ASP A 891 10.16 9.65 32.52
CA ASP A 891 10.54 8.26 32.78
C ASP A 891 11.38 7.68 31.63
N TYR A 892 12.63 7.35 31.92
CA TYR A 892 13.52 6.64 31.00
C TYR A 892 13.30 5.13 31.11
N ALA A 893 12.80 4.54 30.02
CA ALA A 893 12.63 3.10 29.89
C ALA A 893 13.99 2.37 29.87
N LEU A 894 14.40 1.84 31.03
CA LEU A 894 15.61 1.05 31.25
C LEU A 894 15.76 -0.17 30.31
N LYS A 895 14.67 -0.60 29.66
CA LYS A 895 14.64 -1.66 28.64
C LYS A 895 13.85 -1.16 27.43
N HIS A 896 14.38 -1.43 26.25
CA HIS A 896 13.68 -1.19 24.99
C HIS A 896 13.01 -2.47 24.46
N SER A 897 11.95 -2.32 23.68
CA SER A 897 11.29 -3.40 22.95
C SER A 897 10.83 -2.92 21.58
N HIS A 898 11.72 -3.02 20.59
CA HIS A 898 11.41 -2.75 19.18
C HIS A 898 12.34 -3.54 18.27
N TRP A 899 11.83 -3.99 17.11
CA TRP A 899 12.52 -4.95 16.25
C TRP A 899 13.72 -4.35 15.48
N THR A 900 13.76 -3.03 15.30
CA THR A 900 14.92 -2.33 14.69
C THR A 900 16.04 -1.99 15.68
N ALA A 901 15.76 -2.07 16.99
CA ALA A 901 16.66 -1.56 18.02
C ALA A 901 17.90 -2.45 18.19
N VAL A 902 19.08 -1.82 18.28
CA VAL A 902 20.37 -2.49 18.49
C VAL A 902 21.13 -1.98 19.72
N GLU A 903 20.80 -0.78 20.20
CA GLU A 903 21.29 -0.25 21.47
C GLU A 903 20.16 0.49 22.23
N SER A 904 20.34 0.68 23.54
CA SER A 904 19.44 1.52 24.33
C SER A 904 19.73 3.01 24.11
N LEU A 905 18.72 3.85 24.35
CA LEU A 905 18.89 5.31 24.31
C LEU A 905 19.99 5.81 25.26
N SER A 906 20.10 5.19 26.45
CA SER A 906 21.20 5.45 27.39
C SER A 906 22.58 5.17 26.80
N GLN A 907 22.76 4.03 26.14
CA GLN A 907 24.01 3.66 25.47
C GLN A 907 24.33 4.62 24.32
N TRP A 908 23.34 5.00 23.51
CA TRP A 908 23.53 5.96 22.41
C TRP A 908 23.96 7.34 22.94
N CYS A 909 23.25 7.89 23.94
CA CYS A 909 23.61 9.14 24.58
C CYS A 909 25.04 9.12 25.16
N ALA A 910 25.41 8.05 25.89
CA ALA A 910 26.76 7.89 26.43
C ALA A 910 27.84 7.73 25.34
N ARG A 911 27.52 7.03 24.25
CA ARG A 911 28.40 6.79 23.08
C ARG A 911 28.66 8.05 22.25
N GLU A 912 27.69 8.96 22.19
CA GLU A 912 27.77 10.24 21.45
C GLU A 912 28.27 11.40 22.33
N GLY A 913 28.34 11.21 23.66
CA GLY A 913 28.77 12.24 24.61
C GLY A 913 27.65 13.22 25.03
N VAL A 914 26.39 12.79 24.98
CA VAL A 914 25.19 13.60 25.22
C VAL A 914 24.61 13.35 26.62
N PRO A 915 24.51 14.37 27.49
CA PRO A 915 23.87 14.26 28.79
C PRO A 915 22.34 14.04 28.69
N ALA A 916 21.81 13.20 29.58
CA ALA A 916 20.39 12.85 29.58
C ALA A 916 19.89 12.66 31.02
N ILE A 917 18.78 13.32 31.38
CA ILE A 917 18.21 13.33 32.74
C ILE A 917 16.77 12.79 32.76
N SER A 918 16.51 11.89 33.70
CA SER A 918 15.20 11.25 33.96
C SER A 918 14.70 11.59 35.36
N GLY A 919 13.37 11.55 35.55
CA GLY A 919 12.71 11.86 36.83
C GLY A 919 12.27 13.32 36.97
N VAL A 920 12.32 14.09 35.88
CA VAL A 920 11.88 15.50 35.83
C VAL A 920 10.40 15.57 35.44
N ASP A 921 9.57 16.40 36.08
CA ASP A 921 8.21 16.62 35.56
C ASP A 921 8.27 17.49 34.30
N THR A 922 8.24 16.82 33.15
CA THR A 922 8.28 17.51 31.86
C THR A 922 7.03 18.33 31.57
N ARG A 923 5.90 18.13 32.29
CA ARG A 923 4.74 19.04 32.19
C ARG A 923 4.99 20.37 32.88
N GLU A 924 5.65 20.36 34.03
CA GLU A 924 6.05 21.60 34.73
C GLU A 924 7.04 22.39 33.86
N VAL A 925 8.08 21.72 33.32
CA VAL A 925 9.03 22.32 32.37
C VAL A 925 8.31 22.91 31.15
N VAL A 926 7.42 22.15 30.51
CA VAL A 926 6.67 22.60 29.32
C VAL A 926 5.73 23.76 29.63
N THR A 927 5.13 23.80 30.82
CA THR A 927 4.28 24.90 31.26
C THR A 927 5.11 26.17 31.41
N TYR A 928 6.25 26.10 32.11
CA TYR A 928 7.18 27.22 32.22
C TYR A 928 7.67 27.72 30.85
N LEU A 929 8.08 26.82 29.94
CA LEU A 929 8.55 27.19 28.60
C LEU A 929 7.44 27.79 27.71
N ARG A 930 6.17 27.44 27.92
CA ARG A 930 5.03 28.10 27.24
C ARG A 930 4.70 29.47 27.83
N GLU A 931 4.86 29.63 29.15
CA GLU A 931 4.58 30.88 29.87
C GLU A 931 5.68 31.93 29.71
N GLN A 932 6.95 31.55 29.77
CA GLN A 932 8.10 32.46 29.66
C GLN A 932 8.71 32.48 28.26
N GLY A 933 8.76 31.33 27.59
CA GLY A 933 9.39 31.14 26.29
C GLY A 933 10.52 30.09 26.32
N SER A 934 11.10 29.79 25.16
CA SER A 934 12.35 29.01 25.11
C SER A 934 13.44 29.76 25.87
N SER A 935 14.15 29.05 26.73
CA SER A 935 14.97 29.66 27.79
C SER A 935 16.34 28.99 27.85
N LEU A 936 17.41 29.74 28.11
CA LEU A 936 18.73 29.13 28.34
C LEU A 936 18.70 28.23 29.58
N ALA A 937 19.29 27.05 29.49
CA ALA A 937 19.31 26.05 30.54
C ALA A 937 20.63 25.27 30.57
N ARG A 938 20.82 24.50 31.64
CA ARG A 938 21.98 23.62 31.85
C ARG A 938 21.54 22.26 32.38
N ILE A 939 22.19 21.19 31.92
CA ILE A 939 22.21 19.89 32.60
C ILE A 939 23.56 19.75 33.30
N THR A 940 23.54 19.44 34.60
CA THR A 940 24.73 19.18 35.41
C THR A 940 24.65 17.76 36.00
N ILE A 941 25.77 17.02 35.98
CA ILE A 941 25.85 15.60 36.38
C ILE A 941 26.90 15.42 37.49
N GLY A 942 26.49 14.92 38.66
CA GLY A 942 27.35 14.74 39.84
C GLY A 942 26.87 15.53 41.06
N GLU A 943 27.71 15.60 42.10
CA GLU A 943 27.48 16.42 43.30
C GLU A 943 28.58 17.47 43.55
N GLU A 944 29.65 17.49 42.74
CA GLU A 944 30.69 18.51 42.83
C GLU A 944 30.23 19.81 42.16
N TYR A 945 29.95 20.82 42.99
CA TYR A 945 29.88 22.21 42.55
C TYR A 945 31.32 22.71 42.34
N ASP A 946 31.91 22.36 41.21
CA ASP A 946 33.18 22.94 40.79
C ASP A 946 32.92 24.30 40.14
N ALA A 947 33.44 25.36 40.77
CA ALA A 947 33.29 26.73 40.29
C ALA A 947 34.12 27.02 39.03
N ASP A 948 35.11 26.17 38.71
CA ASP A 948 35.95 26.28 37.53
C ASP A 948 35.40 25.46 36.34
N GLU A 949 34.50 24.47 36.57
CA GLU A 949 33.72 23.78 35.51
C GLU A 949 32.32 24.41 35.26
N ASP A 950 31.98 25.52 35.90
CA ASP A 950 30.62 26.09 35.83
C ASP A 950 30.33 26.66 34.42
N GLU A 951 29.89 25.80 33.48
CA GLU A 951 29.56 26.18 32.10
C GLU A 951 28.61 27.38 32.11
N ALA A 952 29.15 28.54 31.77
CA ALA A 952 28.39 29.76 31.59
C ALA A 952 27.38 29.52 30.46
N TYR A 953 26.10 29.80 30.71
CA TYR A 953 24.99 29.53 29.79
C TYR A 953 25.29 30.00 28.36
N VAL A 954 25.73 29.06 27.50
CA VAL A 954 26.03 29.33 26.10
C VAL A 954 24.72 29.59 25.39
N ASP A 955 24.61 30.77 24.79
CA ASP A 955 23.48 31.14 23.95
C ASP A 955 23.67 30.56 22.53
N PRO A 956 22.81 29.63 22.07
CA PRO A 956 22.90 29.09 20.72
C PRO A 956 22.45 30.10 19.65
N GLU A 957 21.63 31.09 20.00
CA GLU A 957 21.14 32.11 19.04
C GLU A 957 22.29 33.02 18.60
N ALA A 958 23.22 33.32 19.50
CA ALA A 958 24.44 34.10 19.23
C ALA A 958 25.49 33.37 18.35
N ILE A 959 25.18 32.16 17.86
CA ILE A 959 26.10 31.31 17.10
C ILE A 959 25.56 31.06 15.69
N ASN A 960 26.42 31.10 14.67
CA ASN A 960 26.08 30.55 13.36
C ASN A 960 26.10 29.01 13.43
N LEU A 961 24.98 28.42 13.86
CA LEU A 961 24.80 26.98 14.00
C LEU A 961 24.74 26.27 12.64
N VAL A 962 24.22 26.93 11.60
CA VAL A 962 24.22 26.45 10.21
C VAL A 962 25.64 26.11 9.72
N ARG A 963 26.63 26.99 9.94
CA ARG A 963 28.06 26.74 9.62
C ARG A 963 28.62 25.51 10.33
N ARG A 964 28.09 25.14 11.50
CA ARG A 964 28.50 23.93 12.23
C ARG A 964 27.97 22.66 11.54
N VAL A 965 26.68 22.61 11.19
CA VAL A 965 26.02 21.40 10.64
C VAL A 965 26.09 21.22 9.12
N SER A 966 26.38 22.29 8.38
CA SER A 966 26.57 22.28 6.92
C SER A 966 27.83 21.50 6.49
N THR A 967 27.78 20.76 5.39
CA THR A 967 28.94 20.10 4.77
C THR A 967 30.08 21.08 4.50
N LYS A 968 31.34 20.64 4.65
CA LYS A 968 32.53 21.47 4.40
C LYS A 968 33.03 21.41 2.96
N ALA A 969 32.62 20.37 2.22
CA ALA A 969 32.87 20.23 0.79
C ALA A 969 31.63 19.63 0.09
N PRO A 970 31.46 19.81 -1.23
CA PRO A 970 30.32 19.25 -1.93
C PRO A 970 30.31 17.71 -1.90
N PHE A 971 29.13 17.12 -1.85
CA PHE A 971 28.91 15.67 -1.94
C PHE A 971 27.71 15.36 -2.86
N HIS A 972 27.65 14.14 -3.38
CA HIS A 972 26.71 13.76 -4.43
C HIS A 972 25.99 12.44 -4.12
N VAL A 973 24.65 12.48 -4.17
CA VAL A 973 23.76 11.31 -4.00
C VAL A 973 23.03 11.09 -5.33
N SER A 974 23.32 9.96 -5.98
CA SER A 974 22.80 9.65 -7.32
C SER A 974 21.41 9.00 -7.24
N SER A 975 20.54 9.32 -8.19
CA SER A 975 19.31 8.57 -8.45
C SER A 975 19.48 7.66 -9.67
N SER A 976 18.89 6.47 -9.62
CA SER A 976 18.77 5.53 -10.73
C SER A 976 17.42 5.61 -11.46
N LEU A 977 16.48 6.41 -10.94
CA LEU A 977 15.07 6.42 -11.37
C LEU A 977 14.74 7.51 -12.39
N GLY A 978 15.64 8.47 -12.59
CA GLY A 978 15.46 9.60 -13.48
C GLY A 978 16.79 10.34 -13.69
N ASP A 979 16.76 11.39 -14.50
CA ASP A 979 17.97 12.07 -14.95
C ASP A 979 17.98 13.59 -14.70
N MET A 980 17.14 14.05 -13.76
CA MET A 980 17.18 15.43 -13.26
C MET A 980 18.37 15.60 -12.31
N HIS A 981 18.97 16.80 -12.30
CA HIS A 981 20.11 17.13 -11.44
C HIS A 981 19.82 18.38 -10.60
N VAL A 982 19.73 18.23 -9.28
CA VAL A 982 19.40 19.29 -8.33
C VAL A 982 20.63 19.69 -7.53
N ALA A 983 20.89 20.99 -7.43
CA ALA A 983 21.84 21.52 -6.45
C ALA A 983 21.13 21.77 -5.11
N LEU A 984 21.63 21.18 -4.04
CA LEU A 984 21.09 21.41 -2.68
C LEU A 984 22.06 22.29 -1.87
N ILE A 985 21.54 23.33 -1.24
CA ILE A 985 22.26 24.11 -0.24
C ILE A 985 22.04 23.44 1.11
N ASP A 986 23.10 22.86 1.68
CA ASP A 986 23.08 22.15 2.96
C ASP A 986 23.18 23.16 4.11
N CYS A 987 22.05 23.53 4.70
CA CYS A 987 21.97 24.34 5.91
C CYS A 987 21.95 23.49 7.21
N GLY A 988 22.17 22.18 7.11
CA GLY A 988 21.80 21.18 8.12
C GLY A 988 20.81 20.14 7.57
N VAL A 989 20.99 19.73 6.31
CA VAL A 989 20.05 18.87 5.57
C VAL A 989 19.74 17.57 6.30
N LYS A 990 18.48 17.14 6.29
CA LYS A 990 18.12 15.79 6.76
C LYS A 990 18.37 14.73 5.70
N GLU A 991 18.78 13.54 6.12
CA GLU A 991 18.87 12.35 5.27
C GLU A 991 17.52 12.10 4.52
N ASN A 992 16.37 12.39 5.15
CA ASN A 992 15.07 12.23 4.47
C ASN A 992 14.72 13.33 3.45
N ILE A 993 15.36 14.51 3.48
CA ILE A 993 15.25 15.50 2.37
C ILE A 993 15.96 14.95 1.13
N LEU A 994 17.19 14.44 1.30
CA LEU A 994 17.97 13.84 0.21
C LEU A 994 17.19 12.66 -0.39
N ARG A 995 16.69 11.75 0.47
CA ARG A 995 15.84 10.61 0.07
C ARG A 995 14.62 11.03 -0.73
N SER A 996 13.91 12.08 -0.27
CA SER A 996 12.69 12.58 -0.91
C SER A 996 12.92 13.15 -2.31
N LEU A 997 14.15 13.57 -2.65
CA LEU A 997 14.55 14.01 -3.98
C LEU A 997 15.03 12.83 -4.86
N VAL A 998 15.94 11.99 -4.36
CA VAL A 998 16.52 10.89 -5.16
C VAL A 998 15.50 9.79 -5.49
N ALA A 999 14.55 9.51 -4.60
CA ALA A 999 13.44 8.60 -4.87
C ALA A 999 12.46 9.11 -5.94
N ARG A 1000 12.56 10.39 -6.33
CA ARG A 1000 11.76 11.04 -7.40
C ARG A 1000 12.56 11.27 -8.69
N GLY A 1001 13.69 10.59 -8.87
CA GLY A 1001 14.49 10.67 -10.10
C GLY A 1001 15.40 11.90 -10.20
N ALA A 1002 15.55 12.68 -9.13
CA ALA A 1002 16.48 13.82 -9.07
C ALA A 1002 17.77 13.43 -8.33
N SER A 1003 18.88 13.30 -9.06
CA SER A 1003 20.21 13.19 -8.45
C SER A 1003 20.57 14.51 -7.77
N VAL A 1004 21.18 14.46 -6.59
CA VAL A 1004 21.45 15.66 -5.76
C VAL A 1004 22.94 15.87 -5.59
N THR A 1005 23.44 17.06 -5.95
CA THR A 1005 24.74 17.55 -5.49
C THR A 1005 24.52 18.57 -4.39
N ALA A 1006 24.93 18.24 -3.16
CA ALA A 1006 24.80 19.10 -2.00
C ALA A 1006 26.06 19.95 -1.79
N PHE A 1007 25.88 21.22 -1.45
CA PHE A 1007 26.91 22.26 -1.32
C PHE A 1007 26.90 22.88 0.08
N PRO A 1008 28.04 23.43 0.57
CA PRO A 1008 28.09 24.24 1.78
C PRO A 1008 27.09 25.40 1.77
N PHE A 1009 26.58 25.80 2.94
CA PHE A 1009 25.53 26.81 3.08
C PHE A 1009 25.87 28.17 2.45
N ASP A 1010 27.14 28.58 2.47
CA ASP A 1010 27.65 29.85 1.95
C ASP A 1010 28.17 29.76 0.49
N TYR A 1011 28.02 28.61 -0.16
CA TYR A 1011 28.48 28.38 -1.52
C TYR A 1011 27.80 29.34 -2.54
N PRO A 1012 28.53 29.93 -3.49
CA PRO A 1012 28.02 30.93 -4.43
C PRO A 1012 27.17 30.31 -5.56
N ILE A 1013 26.02 29.74 -5.19
CA ILE A 1013 25.16 28.91 -6.04
C ILE A 1013 24.77 29.59 -7.36
N HIS A 1014 24.54 30.91 -7.35
CA HIS A 1014 24.22 31.71 -8.54
C HIS A 1014 25.26 31.58 -9.67
N LYS A 1015 26.52 31.26 -9.35
CA LYS A 1015 27.59 31.07 -10.34
C LYS A 1015 27.50 29.73 -11.07
N VAL A 1016 26.94 28.69 -10.44
CA VAL A 1016 26.91 27.31 -10.96
C VAL A 1016 25.52 26.77 -11.26
N ALA A 1017 24.45 27.45 -10.82
CA ALA A 1017 23.06 27.00 -10.97
C ALA A 1017 22.64 26.68 -12.42
N HIS A 1018 23.35 27.23 -13.42
CA HIS A 1018 23.13 26.95 -14.83
C HIS A 1018 23.59 25.54 -15.29
N HIS A 1019 24.24 24.76 -14.42
CA HIS A 1019 24.57 23.34 -14.60
C HIS A 1019 23.52 22.38 -13.98
N PHE A 1020 22.41 22.92 -13.46
CA PHE A 1020 21.39 22.19 -12.70
C PHE A 1020 20.00 22.48 -13.24
N ASP A 1021 19.08 21.56 -12.95
CA ASP A 1021 17.67 21.64 -13.34
C ASP A 1021 16.80 22.24 -12.22
N GLY A 1022 17.31 22.25 -10.97
CA GLY A 1022 16.66 22.84 -9.80
C GLY A 1022 17.64 23.23 -8.69
N VAL A 1023 17.23 24.16 -7.82
CA VAL A 1023 17.94 24.47 -6.56
C VAL A 1023 17.04 24.15 -5.36
N PHE A 1024 17.58 23.44 -4.37
CA PHE A 1024 16.91 23.11 -3.12
C PHE A 1024 17.65 23.73 -1.93
N ILE A 1025 16.93 24.14 -0.88
CA ILE A 1025 17.52 24.74 0.32
C ILE A 1025 16.96 24.00 1.54
N SER A 1026 17.84 23.37 2.32
CA SER A 1026 17.42 22.49 3.39
C SER A 1026 16.94 23.22 4.65
N ASN A 1027 16.41 22.43 5.59
CA ASN A 1027 16.32 22.81 7.00
C ASN A 1027 17.70 23.17 7.59
N GLY A 1028 17.67 23.76 8.78
CA GLY A 1028 18.85 24.14 9.55
C GLY A 1028 18.48 24.69 10.94
N PRO A 1029 19.46 24.81 11.85
CA PRO A 1029 19.31 25.37 13.21
C PRO A 1029 19.66 26.87 13.30
N GLY A 1030 19.17 27.51 14.37
CA GLY A 1030 19.60 28.85 14.78
C GLY A 1030 18.94 30.02 14.05
N ASP A 1031 19.54 31.21 14.19
CA ASP A 1031 19.02 32.44 13.60
C ASP A 1031 19.32 32.52 12.08
N PRO A 1032 18.32 32.74 11.21
CA PRO A 1032 18.53 32.83 9.77
C PRO A 1032 19.36 34.05 9.34
N THR A 1033 19.39 35.13 10.15
CA THR A 1033 20.17 36.34 9.83
C THR A 1033 21.68 36.10 9.86
N HIS A 1034 22.15 35.04 10.53
CA HIS A 1034 23.55 34.62 10.49
C HIS A 1034 24.02 34.07 9.12
N CYS A 1035 23.09 33.78 8.19
CA CYS A 1035 23.39 33.23 6.87
C CYS A 1035 23.45 34.32 5.76
N THR A 1036 24.01 35.50 6.06
CA THR A 1036 24.07 36.64 5.13
C THR A 1036 24.69 36.30 3.77
N SER A 1037 25.74 35.48 3.72
CA SER A 1037 26.34 34.98 2.47
C SER A 1037 25.32 34.22 1.62
N THR A 1038 24.52 33.35 2.25
CA THR A 1038 23.49 32.55 1.58
C THR A 1038 22.37 33.44 1.06
N VAL A 1039 21.90 34.40 1.87
CA VAL A 1039 20.89 35.40 1.48
C VAL A 1039 21.35 36.20 0.25
N TYR A 1040 22.59 36.69 0.26
CA TYR A 1040 23.19 37.38 -0.91
C TYR A 1040 23.29 36.46 -2.13
N ASN A 1041 23.71 35.20 -1.94
CA ASN A 1041 23.83 34.23 -3.02
C ASN A 1041 22.46 33.88 -3.64
N LEU A 1042 21.38 33.87 -2.85
CA LEU A 1042 20.00 33.67 -3.29
C LEU A 1042 19.43 34.92 -3.98
N GLN A 1043 19.71 36.13 -3.48
CA GLN A 1043 19.39 37.38 -4.18
C GLN A 1043 20.01 37.40 -5.59
N LYS A 1044 21.29 37.05 -5.70
CA LYS A 1044 21.94 36.94 -7.02
C LYS A 1044 21.41 35.80 -7.88
N LEU A 1045 20.91 34.71 -7.29
CA LEU A 1045 20.19 33.68 -8.05
C LEU A 1045 18.83 34.20 -8.56
N PHE A 1046 18.09 34.95 -7.74
CA PHE A 1046 16.82 35.59 -8.13
C PHE A 1046 17.01 36.60 -9.27
N GLU A 1047 18.11 37.34 -9.30
CA GLU A 1047 18.45 38.28 -10.38
C GLU A 1047 18.85 37.57 -11.70
N THR A 1048 19.54 36.41 -11.63
CA THR A 1048 20.27 35.86 -12.78
C THR A 1048 19.69 34.59 -13.40
N SER A 1049 18.74 33.91 -12.75
CA SER A 1049 18.23 32.61 -13.21
C SER A 1049 16.71 32.50 -13.10
N GLN A 1050 16.10 31.63 -13.91
CA GLN A 1050 14.69 31.24 -13.79
C GLN A 1050 14.52 29.77 -13.35
N ILE A 1051 15.59 29.19 -12.80
CA ILE A 1051 15.59 27.84 -12.23
C ILE A 1051 14.54 27.70 -11.11
N PRO A 1052 13.83 26.56 -10.99
CA PRO A 1052 12.96 26.26 -9.87
C PRO A 1052 13.71 26.22 -8.54
N ILE A 1053 13.07 26.74 -7.49
CA ILE A 1053 13.66 26.79 -6.14
C ILE A 1053 12.64 26.34 -5.08
N MET A 1054 13.03 25.42 -4.21
CA MET A 1054 12.26 25.05 -3.01
C MET A 1054 13.11 25.18 -1.75
N GLY A 1055 12.51 25.72 -0.68
CA GLY A 1055 13.13 25.82 0.65
C GLY A 1055 12.27 25.19 1.76
N ILE A 1056 12.90 24.47 2.68
CA ILE A 1056 12.27 23.86 3.87
C ILE A 1056 12.83 24.48 5.15
N CYS A 1057 11.98 24.87 6.09
CA CYS A 1057 12.34 25.41 7.42
C CYS A 1057 13.33 26.59 7.33
N MET A 1058 14.62 26.40 7.65
CA MET A 1058 15.66 27.41 7.41
C MET A 1058 15.66 27.89 5.94
N GLY A 1059 15.53 26.99 4.97
CA GLY A 1059 15.44 27.35 3.55
C GLY A 1059 14.23 28.22 3.19
N HIS A 1060 13.12 28.12 3.94
CA HIS A 1060 11.99 29.04 3.80
C HIS A 1060 12.35 30.45 4.30
N GLN A 1061 12.98 30.55 5.47
CA GLN A 1061 13.42 31.80 6.08
C GLN A 1061 14.47 32.52 5.22
N LEU A 1062 15.44 31.78 4.67
CA LEU A 1062 16.48 32.34 3.79
C LEU A 1062 15.93 32.82 2.44
N LEU A 1063 14.90 32.18 1.89
CA LEU A 1063 14.18 32.69 0.72
C LEU A 1063 13.43 34.00 1.03
N ALA A 1064 12.81 34.10 2.21
CA ALA A 1064 12.13 35.31 2.65
C ALA A 1064 13.09 36.50 2.85
N LEU A 1065 14.21 36.27 3.54
CA LEU A 1065 15.28 37.27 3.69
C LEU A 1065 15.88 37.66 2.32
N ALA A 1066 16.02 36.71 1.40
CA ALA A 1066 16.49 36.98 0.04
C ALA A 1066 15.48 37.81 -0.78
N ALA A 1067 14.17 37.60 -0.57
CA ALA A 1067 13.12 38.43 -1.15
C ALA A 1067 13.06 39.84 -0.54
N GLY A 1068 13.61 40.04 0.66
CA GLY A 1068 13.61 41.32 1.38
C GLY A 1068 12.60 41.43 2.53
N ALA A 1069 11.92 40.34 2.86
CA ALA A 1069 11.09 40.24 4.06
C ALA A 1069 11.96 40.06 5.33
N LYS A 1070 11.31 40.07 6.50
CA LYS A 1070 11.94 39.89 7.82
C LYS A 1070 11.54 38.56 8.46
N THR A 1071 12.36 38.12 9.40
CA THR A 1071 12.10 36.97 10.27
C THR A 1071 11.98 37.43 11.73
N ILE A 1072 11.12 36.76 12.49
CA ILE A 1072 10.84 37.03 13.91
C ILE A 1072 11.06 35.77 14.75
N LYS A 1073 11.68 35.91 15.93
CA LYS A 1073 11.79 34.82 16.92
C LYS A 1073 10.40 34.52 17.48
N LEU A 1074 10.01 33.25 17.47
CA LEU A 1074 8.78 32.77 18.10
C LEU A 1074 9.04 32.52 19.59
N LYS A 1075 8.06 32.85 20.45
CA LYS A 1075 8.17 32.81 21.92
C LYS A 1075 8.79 31.50 22.45
N TYR A 1076 8.33 30.35 21.95
CA TYR A 1076 8.86 29.03 22.29
C TYR A 1076 9.09 28.12 21.07
N GLY A 1077 8.77 28.60 19.85
CA GLY A 1077 8.87 27.86 18.59
C GLY A 1077 7.87 26.69 18.45
N ASN A 1078 7.61 26.28 17.21
CA ASN A 1078 6.75 25.15 16.94
C ASN A 1078 7.57 23.87 16.76
N ARG A 1079 7.37 22.91 17.66
CA ARG A 1079 8.15 21.68 17.83
C ARG A 1079 7.21 20.51 18.13
N ALA A 1080 6.57 19.99 17.08
CA ALA A 1080 5.44 19.07 17.19
C ALA A 1080 5.11 18.39 15.84
N HIS A 1081 4.58 17.16 15.88
CA HIS A 1081 4.15 16.39 14.71
C HIS A 1081 2.63 16.47 14.44
N ASN A 1082 1.96 17.53 14.87
CA ASN A 1082 0.50 17.65 14.73
C ASN A 1082 -0.01 19.10 14.58
N ILE A 1083 0.76 19.97 13.93
CA ILE A 1083 0.40 21.39 13.79
C ILE A 1083 -0.41 21.62 12.49
N PRO A 1084 -1.62 22.21 12.56
CA PRO A 1084 -2.43 22.53 11.39
C PRO A 1084 -1.89 23.75 10.62
N ALA A 1085 -1.54 23.55 9.35
CA ALA A 1085 -1.16 24.61 8.41
C ALA A 1085 -2.20 24.70 7.27
N LEU A 1086 -2.80 25.88 7.08
CA LEU A 1086 -3.78 26.14 6.02
C LEU A 1086 -3.08 26.57 4.73
N ASP A 1087 -3.24 25.80 3.66
CA ASP A 1087 -2.90 26.19 2.28
C ASP A 1087 -3.86 27.31 1.84
N LEU A 1088 -3.34 28.53 1.70
CA LEU A 1088 -4.11 29.70 1.28
C LEU A 1088 -4.47 29.69 -0.22
N THR A 1089 -3.84 28.83 -1.02
CA THR A 1089 -4.13 28.68 -2.46
C THR A 1089 -5.19 27.63 -2.76
N THR A 1090 -5.39 26.65 -1.86
CA THR A 1090 -6.40 25.58 -2.04
C THR A 1090 -7.48 25.54 -0.95
N GLY A 1091 -7.31 26.29 0.15
CA GLY A 1091 -8.21 26.27 1.31
C GLY A 1091 -8.12 24.99 2.16
N LYS A 1092 -7.11 24.15 1.93
CA LYS A 1092 -6.92 22.86 2.64
C LYS A 1092 -6.06 23.04 3.89
N CYS A 1093 -6.52 22.53 5.01
CA CYS A 1093 -5.67 22.37 6.19
C CYS A 1093 -4.89 21.05 6.10
N HIS A 1094 -3.56 21.12 6.18
CA HIS A 1094 -2.67 19.98 6.31
C HIS A 1094 -2.21 19.86 7.76
N ILE A 1095 -2.10 18.63 8.28
CA ILE A 1095 -1.43 18.39 9.55
C ILE A 1095 0.07 18.25 9.25
N THR A 1096 0.91 18.99 9.98
CA THR A 1096 2.33 19.17 9.65
C THR A 1096 3.25 18.88 10.83
N SER A 1097 4.49 18.52 10.51
CA SER A 1097 5.59 18.42 11.47
C SER A 1097 6.39 19.71 11.45
N GLN A 1098 6.57 20.33 12.61
CA GLN A 1098 7.30 21.59 12.75
C GLN A 1098 8.44 21.41 13.75
N ASN A 1099 9.60 22.00 13.44
CA ASN A 1099 10.76 22.12 14.32
C ASN A 1099 11.47 23.45 14.01
N HIS A 1100 10.85 24.56 14.40
CA HIS A 1100 11.35 25.90 14.11
C HIS A 1100 11.19 26.85 15.31
N GLY A 1101 12.15 27.77 15.47
CA GLY A 1101 12.16 28.80 16.51
C GLY A 1101 11.86 30.22 15.98
N TYR A 1102 11.67 30.36 14.67
CA TYR A 1102 11.49 31.62 13.96
C TYR A 1102 10.44 31.44 12.87
N ALA A 1103 9.71 32.51 12.57
CA ALA A 1103 8.80 32.59 11.42
C ALA A 1103 9.11 33.82 10.56
N VAL A 1104 8.56 33.87 9.36
CA VAL A 1104 8.58 35.06 8.50
C VAL A 1104 7.48 36.04 8.94
N ASP A 1105 7.75 37.34 8.89
CA ASP A 1105 6.76 38.40 9.03
C ASP A 1105 6.11 38.68 7.65
N PRO A 1106 4.88 38.19 7.39
CA PRO A 1106 4.26 38.32 6.07
C PRO A 1106 3.91 39.77 5.73
N THR A 1107 3.83 40.68 6.71
CA THR A 1107 3.57 42.11 6.46
C THR A 1107 4.74 42.81 5.76
N THR A 1108 5.92 42.16 5.72
CA THR A 1108 7.13 42.64 5.07
C THR A 1108 7.41 42.01 3.70
N LEU A 1109 6.54 41.14 3.20
CA LEU A 1109 6.68 40.53 1.88
C LEU A 1109 6.47 41.56 0.75
N PRO A 1110 7.37 41.65 -0.24
CA PRO A 1110 7.11 42.44 -1.44
C PRO A 1110 6.09 41.75 -2.37
N GLY A 1111 5.39 42.55 -3.18
CA GLY A 1111 4.19 42.13 -3.93
C GLY A 1111 4.42 41.14 -5.08
N ASP A 1112 5.66 40.74 -5.36
CA ASP A 1112 6.00 39.61 -6.22
C ASP A 1112 5.84 38.24 -5.50
N TRP A 1113 5.67 38.25 -4.18
CA TRP A 1113 5.40 37.09 -3.33
C TRP A 1113 4.00 37.14 -2.73
N ARG A 1114 3.59 36.01 -2.15
CA ARG A 1114 2.47 35.90 -1.21
C ARG A 1114 2.70 34.74 -0.25
N GLU A 1115 1.96 34.75 0.85
CA GLU A 1115 1.83 33.61 1.72
C GLU A 1115 1.26 32.39 0.96
N TYR A 1116 1.79 31.20 1.26
CA TYR A 1116 1.30 29.92 0.74
C TYR A 1116 0.62 29.11 1.86
N PHE A 1117 1.24 29.06 3.05
CA PHE A 1117 0.66 28.40 4.22
C PHE A 1117 0.66 29.32 5.44
N THR A 1118 -0.36 29.19 6.30
CA THR A 1118 -0.45 29.89 7.60
C THR A 1118 -0.82 28.90 8.71
N ASN A 1119 -0.18 29.03 9.86
CA ASN A 1119 -0.42 28.20 11.04
C ASN A 1119 -1.78 28.52 11.68
N LEU A 1120 -2.66 27.53 11.87
CA LEU A 1120 -3.98 27.80 12.46
C LEU A 1120 -3.95 27.98 13.99
N ASN A 1121 -2.85 27.59 14.68
CA ASN A 1121 -2.75 27.74 16.13
C ASN A 1121 -2.29 29.13 16.57
N ASP A 1122 -1.30 29.71 15.87
CA ASP A 1122 -0.63 30.97 16.27
C ASP A 1122 -0.61 32.04 15.17
N GLN A 1123 -1.15 31.76 13.97
CA GLN A 1123 -1.16 32.63 12.80
C GLN A 1123 0.24 32.99 12.25
N SER A 1124 1.29 32.24 12.62
CA SER A 1124 2.61 32.38 11.98
C SER A 1124 2.56 31.98 10.49
N ASN A 1125 3.40 32.62 9.67
CA ASN A 1125 3.55 32.23 8.28
C ASN A 1125 4.31 30.89 8.20
N GLU A 1126 3.72 29.93 7.47
CA GLU A 1126 4.21 28.56 7.36
C GLU A 1126 4.71 28.20 5.95
N GLY A 1127 4.75 29.18 5.04
CA GLY A 1127 5.18 28.97 3.66
C GLY A 1127 4.95 30.17 2.76
N LEU A 1128 5.77 30.32 1.72
CA LEU A 1128 5.69 31.38 0.72
C LEU A 1128 5.57 30.80 -0.69
N ILE A 1129 5.01 31.59 -1.61
CA ILE A 1129 5.01 31.29 -3.04
C ILE A 1129 5.19 32.58 -3.86
N HIS A 1130 6.06 32.53 -4.87
CA HIS A 1130 6.25 33.64 -5.80
C HIS A 1130 5.07 33.69 -6.79
N ASN A 1131 4.55 34.87 -7.08
CA ASN A 1131 3.35 35.08 -7.90
C ASN A 1131 3.49 34.65 -9.37
N THR A 1132 4.72 34.55 -9.92
CA THR A 1132 4.97 34.26 -11.36
C THR A 1132 6.09 33.25 -11.65
N ARG A 1133 6.98 32.96 -10.70
CA ARG A 1133 8.15 32.08 -10.89
C ARG A 1133 7.96 30.74 -10.17
N PRO A 1134 8.65 29.66 -10.60
CA PRO A 1134 8.60 28.35 -9.94
C PRO A 1134 9.39 28.32 -8.61
N ILE A 1135 9.05 29.23 -7.68
CA ILE A 1135 9.70 29.36 -6.37
C ILE A 1135 8.64 29.31 -5.27
N PHE A 1136 8.79 28.38 -4.34
CA PHE A 1136 7.93 28.26 -3.16
C PHE A 1136 8.68 27.65 -1.97
N SER A 1137 8.09 27.72 -0.78
CA SER A 1137 8.73 27.22 0.44
C SER A 1137 7.72 26.82 1.52
N ALA A 1138 8.18 25.98 2.46
CA ALA A 1138 7.43 25.58 3.65
C ALA A 1138 8.31 25.75 4.89
N GLN A 1139 7.76 26.32 5.96
CA GLN A 1139 8.44 26.51 7.25
C GLN A 1139 8.39 25.23 8.12
N PHE A 1140 7.35 24.43 7.94
CA PHE A 1140 7.23 23.05 8.40
C PHE A 1140 8.09 22.08 7.57
N HIS A 1141 8.06 20.79 7.94
CA HIS A 1141 8.86 19.70 7.37
C HIS A 1141 7.98 18.67 6.62
N PRO A 1142 7.81 18.81 5.29
CA PRO A 1142 7.15 17.80 4.44
C PRO A 1142 7.84 16.43 4.42
N GLU A 1143 9.09 16.36 4.90
CA GLU A 1143 9.92 15.16 4.96
C GLU A 1143 9.87 14.40 6.29
N ALA A 1144 9.21 14.91 7.33
CA ALA A 1144 9.50 14.52 8.71
C ALA A 1144 9.25 13.03 9.03
N LYS A 1145 10.33 12.25 9.20
CA LYS A 1145 10.22 10.84 9.55
C LYS A 1145 9.87 10.69 11.04
N GLY A 1146 8.61 10.39 11.31
CA GLY A 1146 8.04 10.31 12.67
C GLY A 1146 6.78 11.14 12.87
N GLY A 1147 6.35 11.93 11.87
CA GLY A 1147 5.12 12.71 11.88
C GLY A 1147 4.24 12.49 10.63
N PRO A 1148 3.25 13.36 10.38
CA PRO A 1148 2.38 13.33 9.21
C PRO A 1148 3.15 13.50 7.90
N MET A 1149 2.71 12.78 6.86
CA MET A 1149 3.27 12.83 5.50
C MET A 1149 2.35 13.58 4.53
N ASP A 1150 1.26 14.18 5.04
CA ASP A 1150 0.15 14.87 4.37
C ASP A 1150 0.57 16.04 3.45
N SER A 1151 1.83 16.46 3.53
CA SER A 1151 2.42 17.55 2.74
C SER A 1151 3.60 17.11 1.85
N ALA A 1152 3.96 15.82 1.84
CA ALA A 1152 5.06 15.29 1.03
C ALA A 1152 4.91 15.54 -0.48
N TYR A 1153 3.68 15.79 -0.95
CA TYR A 1153 3.35 16.23 -2.32
C TYR A 1153 4.09 17.51 -2.76
N LEU A 1154 4.61 18.31 -1.81
CA LEU A 1154 5.41 19.49 -2.11
C LEU A 1154 6.73 19.13 -2.80
N PHE A 1155 7.30 17.95 -2.52
CA PHE A 1155 8.45 17.45 -3.28
C PHE A 1155 8.07 17.10 -4.72
N ASP A 1156 6.89 16.50 -4.94
CA ASP A 1156 6.38 16.20 -6.30
C ASP A 1156 6.15 17.50 -7.09
N LYS A 1157 5.52 18.50 -6.46
CA LYS A 1157 5.32 19.85 -7.04
C LYS A 1157 6.64 20.53 -7.43
N TYR A 1158 7.70 20.35 -6.63
CA TYR A 1158 9.03 20.85 -6.95
C TYR A 1158 9.66 20.07 -8.11
N VAL A 1159 9.64 18.74 -8.09
CA VAL A 1159 10.19 17.88 -9.14
C VAL A 1159 9.48 18.09 -10.48
N GLU A 1160 8.15 18.27 -10.49
CA GLU A 1160 7.38 18.71 -11.66
C GLU A 1160 7.90 20.05 -12.22
N SER A 1161 8.25 20.99 -11.34
CA SER A 1161 8.75 22.30 -11.75
C SER A 1161 10.16 22.19 -12.34
N VAL A 1162 11.02 21.36 -11.76
CA VAL A 1162 12.36 20.99 -12.26
C VAL A 1162 12.27 20.35 -13.65
N GLN A 1163 11.39 19.38 -13.85
CA GLN A 1163 11.20 18.74 -15.16
C GLN A 1163 10.72 19.76 -16.21
N LYS A 1164 9.70 20.56 -15.89
CA LYS A 1164 9.18 21.60 -16.81
C LYS A 1164 10.25 22.64 -17.19
N TYR A 1165 11.12 23.02 -16.26
CA TYR A 1165 12.27 23.88 -16.54
C TYR A 1165 13.30 23.20 -17.45
N LYS A 1166 13.64 21.94 -17.17
CA LYS A 1166 14.57 21.13 -17.96
C LYS A 1166 14.09 20.95 -19.41
N ASP A 1167 12.83 20.58 -19.61
CA ASP A 1167 12.21 20.41 -20.93
C ASP A 1167 12.22 21.73 -21.72
N HIS A 1168 11.95 22.85 -21.02
CA HIS A 1168 12.07 24.18 -21.61
C HIS A 1168 13.52 24.51 -21.99
N GLN A 1169 14.53 24.27 -21.14
CA GLN A 1169 15.94 24.50 -21.49
C GLN A 1169 16.39 23.67 -22.71
N ALA A 1170 15.99 22.39 -22.78
CA ALA A 1170 16.28 21.50 -23.91
C ALA A 1170 15.69 22.00 -25.25
N THR A 1171 14.66 22.86 -25.21
CA THR A 1171 14.06 23.48 -26.40
C THR A 1171 14.93 24.61 -26.98
N PHE A 1172 15.83 25.22 -26.19
CA PHE A 1172 16.67 26.35 -26.61
C PHE A 1172 18.16 26.03 -26.73
N ALA A 1173 18.64 24.96 -26.11
CA ALA A 1173 20.02 24.50 -26.24
C ALA A 1173 20.15 22.99 -25.97
N ASP A 1174 21.14 22.35 -26.63
CA ASP A 1174 21.51 20.93 -26.42
C ASP A 1174 22.29 20.75 -25.09
N ARG A 1175 21.70 21.22 -23.98
CA ARG A 1175 22.31 21.28 -22.65
C ARG A 1175 21.92 20.06 -21.83
N ASN A 1176 22.83 19.10 -21.76
CA ASN A 1176 22.70 17.92 -20.90
C ASN A 1176 23.28 18.20 -19.50
N ASN A 1177 22.43 18.64 -18.55
CA ASN A 1177 22.80 18.92 -17.16
C ASN A 1177 23.11 17.67 -16.30
N LYS A 1178 23.10 16.46 -16.89
CA LYS A 1178 23.49 15.23 -16.19
C LYS A 1178 24.89 15.40 -15.57
N PRO A 1179 25.10 15.03 -14.29
CA PRO A 1179 26.42 15.06 -13.68
C PRO A 1179 27.33 14.09 -14.45
N SER A 1180 28.51 14.56 -14.87
CA SER A 1180 29.43 13.71 -15.63
C SER A 1180 29.93 12.56 -14.75
N PRO A 1181 30.15 11.33 -15.28
CA PRO A 1181 30.62 10.21 -14.48
C PRO A 1181 31.89 10.53 -13.69
N LEU A 1182 32.83 11.27 -14.29
CA LEU A 1182 34.04 11.74 -13.63
C LEU A 1182 33.75 12.67 -12.43
N LEU A 1183 32.76 13.56 -12.52
CA LEU A 1183 32.34 14.40 -11.39
C LEU A 1183 31.64 13.57 -10.30
N VAL A 1184 30.81 12.60 -10.70
CA VAL A 1184 30.15 11.67 -9.78
C VAL A 1184 31.19 10.85 -9.00
N ASP A 1185 32.26 10.40 -9.64
CA ASP A 1185 33.33 9.60 -9.02
C ASP A 1185 34.31 10.42 -8.18
N LEU A 1186 34.48 11.71 -8.47
CA LEU A 1186 35.35 12.62 -7.70
C LEU A 1186 34.70 13.17 -6.42
N LEU A 1187 33.36 13.21 -6.34
CA LEU A 1187 32.64 13.73 -5.19
C LEU A 1187 32.37 12.65 -4.13
N SER A 1188 32.41 13.07 -2.86
CA SER A 1188 31.98 12.22 -1.73
C SER A 1188 30.53 11.76 -1.93
N LYS A 1189 30.19 10.56 -1.45
CA LYS A 1189 28.79 10.08 -1.39
C LYS A 1189 28.07 10.47 -0.09
N GLU A 1190 28.84 10.95 0.89
CA GLU A 1190 28.36 11.32 2.23
C GLU A 1190 28.80 12.74 2.63
N ARG A 1191 28.15 13.33 3.63
CA ARG A 1191 28.46 14.69 4.12
C ARG A 1191 29.89 14.80 4.61
N VAL A 1192 30.61 15.83 4.18
CA VAL A 1192 32.05 15.97 4.45
C VAL A 1192 32.31 16.87 5.66
N GLY A 1193 33.07 16.37 6.64
CA GLY A 1193 33.66 17.19 7.71
C GLY A 1193 32.68 17.72 8.77
N VAL A 1194 31.60 16.99 9.08
CA VAL A 1194 30.60 17.41 10.08
C VAL A 1194 30.55 16.40 11.23
N HIS A 1195 31.06 16.79 12.40
CA HIS A 1195 30.89 16.06 13.66
C HIS A 1195 30.48 17.00 14.81
N PRO A 1196 29.65 16.55 15.77
CA PRO A 1196 29.25 17.35 16.92
C PRO A 1196 30.38 17.87 17.82
N ALA A 1197 31.56 17.24 17.79
CA ALA A 1197 32.65 17.45 18.76
C ALA A 1197 33.77 18.40 18.31
N MET A 1198 33.75 18.95 17.10
CA MET A 1198 34.82 19.85 16.61
C MET A 1198 34.81 21.22 17.33
N PRO A 1199 35.94 21.67 17.94
CA PRO A 1199 36.06 23.00 18.55
C PRO A 1199 36.13 24.13 17.50
N MET A 1200 35.72 25.35 17.85
CA MET A 1200 35.68 26.48 16.89
C MET A 1200 37.03 26.83 16.24
N ALA A 1201 38.15 26.52 16.88
CA ALA A 1201 39.49 26.85 16.40
C ALA A 1201 39.93 26.11 15.13
N GLU A 1202 39.27 25.00 14.76
CA GLU A 1202 39.62 24.19 13.57
C GLU A 1202 38.81 24.58 12.31
N PHE A 1203 37.97 25.62 12.37
CA PHE A 1203 37.00 25.95 11.31
C PHE A 1203 37.48 26.95 10.23
N ASP A 1204 38.76 27.31 10.20
CA ASP A 1204 39.37 28.09 9.11
C ASP A 1204 40.01 27.18 8.05
N GLY A 1205 39.15 26.59 7.21
CA GLY A 1205 39.54 25.64 6.16
C GLY A 1205 38.85 25.91 4.82
N HIS A 1206 39.57 26.57 3.90
CA HIS A 1206 39.34 26.61 2.45
C HIS A 1206 37.94 26.98 1.92
N ALA A 1207 37.56 28.26 2.05
CA ALA A 1207 36.68 28.87 1.05
C ALA A 1207 37.47 29.19 -0.23
N ALA A 1208 36.95 28.81 -1.41
CA ALA A 1208 37.61 29.06 -2.69
C ALA A 1208 37.45 30.53 -3.14
N GLY A 1209 38.38 31.40 -2.72
CA GLY A 1209 38.57 32.73 -3.28
C GLY A 1209 38.31 33.90 -2.33
N ARG A 1210 39.35 34.32 -1.61
CA ARG A 1210 39.56 35.72 -1.21
C ARG A 1210 41.00 36.13 -1.58
N LEU A 1211 41.18 37.42 -1.85
CA LEU A 1211 42.49 38.04 -2.08
C LEU A 1211 43.09 38.43 -0.73
N GLU A 1212 44.41 38.22 -0.56
CA GLU A 1212 45.13 38.60 0.66
C GLU A 1212 45.64 40.05 0.60
N PRO A 1213 45.69 40.77 1.74
CA PRO A 1213 46.51 41.96 1.92
C PRO A 1213 47.89 41.60 2.51
N GLU A 1214 48.94 42.02 1.79
CA GLU A 1214 50.35 42.18 2.16
C GLU A 1214 50.88 41.60 3.50
N VAL A 1215 51.76 40.60 3.40
CA VAL A 1215 52.79 40.32 4.42
C VAL A 1215 54.16 40.73 3.86
N VAL A 1216 54.92 41.52 4.62
CA VAL A 1216 56.17 42.13 4.16
C VAL A 1216 57.37 41.18 4.30
N VAL A 1217 57.85 40.71 3.14
CA VAL A 1217 59.25 40.36 2.79
C VAL A 1217 60.07 39.53 3.81
N GLY A 1218 60.30 38.26 3.44
CA GLY A 1218 61.45 37.46 3.88
C GLY A 1218 62.08 36.73 2.69
N THR A 1219 63.35 37.01 2.40
CA THR A 1219 64.21 36.34 1.39
C THR A 1219 64.42 34.85 1.72
N GLU A 1220 64.69 33.92 0.80
CA GLU A 1220 65.04 33.94 -0.64
C GLU A 1220 64.78 32.52 -1.24
N GLY A 1221 64.97 32.27 -2.56
CA GLY A 1221 65.32 30.88 -2.99
C GLY A 1221 64.66 30.14 -4.17
N THR A 1222 64.18 30.80 -5.25
CA THR A 1222 63.98 30.16 -6.60
C THR A 1222 62.88 29.05 -6.74
N PRO A 1223 62.63 28.45 -7.93
CA PRO A 1223 62.12 29.10 -9.15
C PRO A 1223 60.79 28.48 -9.70
N ARG A 1224 60.27 29.07 -10.80
CA ARG A 1224 58.96 28.77 -11.44
C ARG A 1224 58.89 27.41 -12.16
N PRO A 1225 57.67 26.89 -12.40
CA PRO A 1225 57.21 26.71 -13.80
C PRO A 1225 55.95 27.53 -14.15
N GLN A 1226 55.52 27.47 -15.41
CA GLN A 1226 54.41 28.25 -16.01
C GLN A 1226 53.16 27.38 -16.34
N PRO A 1227 51.99 27.99 -16.67
CA PRO A 1227 50.71 27.29 -16.80
C PRO A 1227 50.45 26.70 -18.19
N ILE A 1228 49.39 25.87 -18.29
CA ILE A 1228 48.77 25.43 -19.54
C ILE A 1228 47.26 25.72 -19.46
N ALA A 1229 46.63 26.05 -20.58
CA ALA A 1229 45.20 26.39 -20.68
C ALA A 1229 44.53 25.74 -21.89
N ALA A 1230 43.18 25.69 -21.84
CA ALA A 1230 42.21 25.55 -22.94
C ALA A 1230 42.25 24.28 -23.83
N ALA A 1231 41.14 23.52 -23.78
CA ALA A 1231 40.42 22.90 -24.91
C ALA A 1231 39.25 22.04 -24.35
N ALA A 1232 38.03 22.07 -24.89
CA ALA A 1232 37.42 23.02 -25.83
C ALA A 1232 35.89 23.03 -25.59
#